data_AF-A0A0E4BWM7-F1
#
_entry.id   AF-A0A0E4BWM7-F1
#
_cell.length_a   1.000
_cell.length_b   1.000
_cell.length_c   1.000
_cell.angle_alpha   90.00
_cell.angle_beta   90.00
_cell.angle_gamma   90.00
#
_symmetry.space_group_name_H-M   'P 1'
#
loop_
_entity.id
_entity.type
_entity.pdbx_description
1 polymer ?
#
loop_
_entity_poly.entity_id
_entity_poly.type
_entity_poly.pdbx_seq_one_letter_code
_entity_poly.pdbx_strand_id
1 'polypeptide(L)'
;MENKIIFHANIDDDPTDFTRLQDFAEASLDHVVLDGISDLTKYTGFGVTKSAVTQISVAPGRLYSAGKVYSSGSTAWSKDFITQLPVAGKKIACIVSWGSESDTDVRPRQFLINAETRQAEPQAVPLVHARVANLNVVIGNEAPDPVAPLVDVGYTVIAQVVLTPTGVDTIKMIEDNKLPSVQRHEERIIDLETFEETAGLQIKTLSTDIAALKQAANRGEVDQATMGRTLTRLAVLESKNGVLYTAIDSSANFFLDHSKSKLDDPLSHAKVEEGIRMPAAAEGVSALSIFNPLDPNATIKNGLMLPSYTREAWLQSGSISGEVQVAAYSVSSFDMVQKTIARQRIRYGNEFIVCTNSLWWQTGQFDGVSRFFRAGEIYEVLNPGEAWGHSWMRVRQIWIDTYDEAYWDKITTTTTVTGTQIAETWLQGQNMWLDAVGVCFTRLAASGSAHIAIVEVSDYGLPNLKQCIAQTTLLRENMKLNAETVVPLQPTYLSAGKRYALVITTAADHWVAVVPGQQFTQGTFFYVLDGAYAQGDAFKDLWMRLYRCKFNTARAVITLNPLQLPGGILAIDLIAGTIIPDGTSLTYEIQVGSQWFNLIDVDKYMLGQGGTIPPLLPLRAVYMGSVDCMPGLNLIDSSVHVSRPDVYAQHVTTTRTLPAPSTQIRVIERYEGFDPIYHTASCKLLTGAPGFGTQVSPSSVSTFIDPNDGAYERTYVFNLGAAVTQYRVLTRTDTSTNQRVFHVGWQKDYAL
;
A
#
# COMPACT_ATOMS: atom_id res chain seq x y z
N MET A 1 -31.25 -43.83 11.59
CA MET A 1 -31.98 -44.66 10.62
C MET A 1 -33.45 -44.30 10.71
N GLU A 2 -33.98 -43.62 9.70
CA GLU A 2 -35.35 -43.06 9.69
C GLU A 2 -36.41 -44.13 9.44
N ASN A 3 -36.07 -45.14 8.64
CA ASN A 3 -36.92 -46.29 8.32
C ASN A 3 -36.29 -47.56 8.87
N LYS A 4 -37.10 -48.47 9.40
CA LYS A 4 -36.64 -49.76 9.94
C LYS A 4 -37.52 -50.89 9.44
N ILE A 5 -36.91 -51.98 9.04
CA ILE A 5 -37.60 -53.24 8.75
C ILE A 5 -37.87 -53.98 10.06
N ILE A 6 -39.11 -54.38 10.26
CA ILE A 6 -39.54 -55.06 11.48
C ILE A 6 -39.49 -56.57 11.24
N PHE A 7 -38.45 -57.19 11.79
CA PHE A 7 -38.34 -58.65 11.83
C PHE A 7 -39.16 -59.19 13.01
N HIS A 8 -40.01 -60.19 12.74
CA HIS A 8 -40.76 -60.93 13.76
C HIS A 8 -40.16 -62.32 13.95
N ALA A 9 -40.33 -62.91 15.13
CA ALA A 9 -39.90 -64.29 15.33
C ALA A 9 -40.70 -65.25 14.42
N ASN A 10 -40.00 -66.16 13.74
CA ASN A 10 -40.56 -67.15 12.79
C ASN A 10 -41.19 -66.59 11.51
N ILE A 11 -40.83 -65.39 11.08
CA ILE A 11 -41.21 -64.87 9.77
C ILE A 11 -40.31 -65.47 8.67
N ASP A 12 -40.85 -65.63 7.47
CA ASP A 12 -40.08 -65.96 6.26
C ASP A 12 -39.63 -64.65 5.61
N ASP A 13 -38.35 -64.33 5.71
CA ASP A 13 -37.79 -63.05 5.26
C ASP A 13 -37.57 -63.04 3.75
N ASP A 14 -38.08 -62.01 3.06
CA ASP A 14 -37.78 -61.82 1.65
C ASP A 14 -36.34 -61.31 1.49
N PRO A 15 -35.50 -61.87 0.60
CA PRO A 15 -34.15 -61.38 0.35
C PRO A 15 -34.06 -59.87 0.07
N THR A 16 -35.11 -59.28 -0.52
CA THR A 16 -35.20 -57.83 -0.77
C THR A 16 -35.27 -56.99 0.50
N ASP A 17 -35.69 -57.56 1.62
CA ASP A 17 -35.70 -56.87 2.90
C ASP A 17 -34.26 -56.63 3.40
N PHE A 18 -33.31 -57.52 3.14
CA PHE A 18 -31.90 -57.28 3.46
C PHE A 18 -31.27 -56.20 2.58
N THR A 19 -31.72 -56.05 1.32
CA THR A 19 -31.29 -54.94 0.45
C THR A 19 -31.85 -53.61 0.96
N ARG A 20 -33.16 -53.56 1.24
CA ARG A 20 -33.79 -52.35 1.81
C ARG A 20 -33.19 -51.94 3.15
N LEU A 21 -32.79 -52.91 3.99
CA LEU A 21 -32.10 -52.63 5.25
C LEU A 21 -30.78 -51.88 5.02
N GLN A 22 -30.02 -52.27 3.99
CA GLN A 22 -28.78 -51.59 3.60
C GLN A 22 -29.07 -50.20 3.04
N ASP A 23 -30.05 -50.07 2.15
CA ASP A 23 -30.45 -48.77 1.57
C ASP A 23 -30.89 -47.78 2.67
N PHE A 24 -31.67 -48.23 3.66
CA PHE A 24 -32.09 -47.38 4.78
C PHE A 24 -30.93 -46.98 5.69
N ALA A 25 -29.93 -47.85 5.86
CA ALA A 25 -28.73 -47.52 6.61
C ALA A 25 -27.87 -46.48 5.88
N GLU A 26 -27.66 -46.68 4.57
CA GLU A 26 -26.90 -45.78 3.71
C GLU A 26 -27.55 -44.40 3.60
N ALA A 27 -28.84 -44.35 3.25
CA ALA A 27 -29.60 -43.10 3.15
C ALA A 27 -29.61 -42.34 4.47
N SER A 28 -29.74 -43.04 5.60
CA SER A 28 -29.70 -42.39 6.91
C SER A 28 -28.33 -41.78 7.24
N LEU A 29 -27.22 -42.35 6.77
CA LEU A 29 -25.90 -41.74 6.94
C LEU A 29 -25.71 -40.57 5.99
N ASP A 30 -26.21 -40.68 4.76
CA ASP A 30 -26.15 -39.60 3.78
C ASP A 30 -26.93 -38.36 4.23
N HIS A 31 -28.12 -38.55 4.80
CA HIS A 31 -28.90 -37.45 5.39
C HIS A 31 -28.16 -36.79 6.55
N VAL A 32 -27.53 -37.57 7.43
CA VAL A 32 -26.74 -37.02 8.55
C VAL A 32 -25.57 -36.17 8.04
N VAL A 33 -24.91 -36.59 6.96
CA VAL A 33 -23.81 -35.82 6.37
C VAL A 33 -24.34 -34.58 5.62
N LEU A 34 -25.42 -34.73 4.86
CA LEU A 34 -26.04 -33.64 4.10
C LEU A 34 -26.56 -32.53 5.02
N ASP A 35 -27.37 -32.89 6.01
CA ASP A 35 -28.06 -31.94 6.88
C ASP A 35 -27.16 -31.48 8.04
N GLY A 36 -26.32 -32.38 8.56
CA GLY A 36 -25.57 -32.15 9.79
C GLY A 36 -24.13 -31.68 9.60
N ILE A 37 -23.52 -31.89 8.42
CA ILE A 37 -22.11 -31.58 8.17
C ILE A 37 -21.96 -30.51 7.10
N SER A 38 -22.32 -30.80 5.85
CA SER A 38 -22.32 -29.84 4.75
C SER A 38 -22.96 -30.43 3.49
N ASP A 39 -23.73 -29.60 2.78
CA ASP A 39 -24.21 -29.86 1.43
C ASP A 39 -23.17 -29.56 0.35
N LEU A 40 -22.15 -28.77 0.70
CA LEU A 40 -21.04 -28.40 -0.17
C LEU A 40 -20.01 -29.53 -0.30
N THR A 41 -19.28 -29.51 -1.41
CA THR A 41 -18.18 -30.46 -1.59
C THR A 41 -16.96 -30.07 -0.75
N LYS A 42 -16.55 -30.96 0.17
CA LYS A 42 -15.43 -30.74 1.10
C LYS A 42 -14.56 -31.98 1.19
N TYR A 43 -13.32 -31.83 1.70
CA TYR A 43 -12.43 -32.96 1.92
C TYR A 43 -11.88 -33.03 3.34
N THR A 44 -11.52 -34.25 3.79
CA THR A 44 -10.65 -34.47 4.96
C THR A 44 -9.50 -35.39 4.61
N GLY A 45 -8.32 -35.17 5.21
CA GLY A 45 -7.11 -35.90 4.85
C GLY A 45 -6.49 -35.37 3.55
N PHE A 46 -6.10 -36.27 2.64
CA PHE A 46 -5.43 -35.94 1.38
C PHE A 46 -4.18 -35.06 1.53
N GLY A 47 -3.44 -35.23 2.63
CA GLY A 47 -2.20 -34.48 2.85
C GLY A 47 -1.22 -34.72 1.70
N VAL A 48 -0.87 -33.65 0.99
CA VAL A 48 0.05 -33.70 -0.16
C VAL A 48 1.46 -33.36 0.33
N THR A 49 2.40 -34.27 0.10
CA THR A 49 3.81 -34.10 0.47
C THR A 49 4.73 -34.40 -0.70
N LYS A 50 5.90 -33.77 -0.73
CA LYS A 50 6.93 -34.04 -1.74
C LYS A 50 7.64 -35.33 -1.37
N SER A 51 7.52 -36.37 -2.21
CA SER A 51 8.15 -37.68 -1.98
C SER A 51 9.48 -37.85 -2.70
N ALA A 52 9.67 -37.14 -3.83
CA ALA A 52 10.94 -37.07 -4.55
C ALA A 52 11.07 -35.71 -5.26
N VAL A 53 12.17 -35.49 -6.01
CA VAL A 53 12.42 -34.24 -6.73
C VAL A 53 11.27 -33.88 -7.68
N THR A 54 10.75 -34.84 -8.43
CA THR A 54 9.64 -34.67 -9.40
C THR A 54 8.34 -35.33 -8.94
N GLN A 55 8.29 -35.88 -7.72
CA GLN A 55 7.18 -36.73 -7.29
C GLN A 55 6.51 -36.19 -6.02
N ILE A 56 5.19 -36.29 -5.99
CA ILE A 56 4.38 -36.07 -4.79
C ILE A 56 3.70 -37.36 -4.34
N SER A 57 3.38 -37.41 -3.05
CA SER A 57 2.53 -38.43 -2.44
C SER A 57 1.34 -37.75 -1.77
N VAL A 58 0.15 -38.29 -2.02
CA VAL A 58 -1.12 -37.84 -1.43
C VAL A 58 -1.58 -38.93 -0.47
N ALA A 59 -1.67 -38.58 0.81
CA ALA A 59 -2.14 -39.50 1.84
C ALA A 59 -3.63 -39.88 1.62
N PRO A 60 -4.08 -41.04 2.13
CA PRO A 60 -5.49 -41.37 2.15
C PRO A 60 -6.36 -40.28 2.79
N GLY A 61 -7.55 -40.10 2.25
CA GLY A 61 -8.52 -39.08 2.62
C GLY A 61 -9.92 -39.42 2.18
N ARG A 62 -10.87 -38.57 2.59
CA ARG A 62 -12.30 -38.69 2.29
C ARG A 62 -12.79 -37.41 1.61
N LEU A 63 -13.66 -37.58 0.63
CA LEU A 63 -14.39 -36.52 -0.04
C LEU A 63 -15.86 -36.60 0.37
N TYR A 64 -16.42 -35.46 0.76
CA TYR A 64 -17.82 -35.28 1.10
C TYR A 64 -18.45 -34.52 -0.06
N SER A 65 -19.50 -35.04 -0.67
CA SER A 65 -20.19 -34.38 -1.78
C SER A 65 -21.65 -34.78 -1.81
N ALA A 66 -22.55 -33.80 -1.78
CA ALA A 66 -24.01 -34.01 -1.84
C ALA A 66 -24.50 -35.07 -0.83
N GLY A 67 -24.04 -34.98 0.42
CA GLY A 67 -24.37 -35.93 1.50
C GLY A 67 -23.59 -37.25 1.47
N LYS A 68 -22.95 -37.60 0.35
CA LYS A 68 -22.22 -38.87 0.21
C LYS A 68 -20.77 -38.73 0.67
N VAL A 69 -20.25 -39.79 1.30
CA VAL A 69 -18.83 -39.91 1.69
C VAL A 69 -18.12 -40.88 0.75
N TYR A 70 -17.10 -40.38 0.06
CA TYR A 70 -16.23 -41.14 -0.82
C TYR A 70 -14.87 -41.30 -0.16
N SER A 71 -14.33 -42.52 -0.10
CA SER A 71 -13.01 -42.77 0.45
C SER A 71 -12.01 -43.00 -0.68
N SER A 72 -10.82 -42.41 -0.57
CA SER A 72 -9.68 -42.98 -1.27
C SER A 72 -9.26 -44.27 -0.57
N GLY A 73 -8.68 -45.21 -1.31
CA GLY A 73 -8.20 -46.47 -0.73
C GLY A 73 -7.18 -46.27 0.40
N SER A 74 -6.79 -47.35 1.07
CA SER A 74 -5.86 -47.30 2.21
C SER A 74 -4.40 -46.99 1.82
N THR A 75 -4.09 -46.90 0.53
CA THR A 75 -2.73 -46.65 0.02
C THR A 75 -2.58 -45.22 -0.46
N ALA A 76 -1.42 -44.60 -0.17
CA ALA A 76 -1.11 -43.27 -0.69
C ALA A 76 -1.04 -43.27 -2.22
N TRP A 77 -1.61 -42.25 -2.85
CA TRP A 77 -1.55 -42.05 -4.28
C TRP A 77 -0.32 -41.22 -4.63
N SER A 78 0.51 -41.71 -5.55
CA SER A 78 1.72 -40.99 -5.96
C SER A 78 1.61 -40.52 -7.40
N LYS A 79 2.17 -39.34 -7.67
CA LYS A 79 2.22 -38.76 -9.01
C LYS A 79 3.62 -38.24 -9.28
N ASP A 80 4.18 -38.70 -10.39
CA ASP A 80 5.43 -38.18 -10.95
C ASP A 80 5.13 -37.16 -12.05
N PHE A 81 5.79 -36.01 -11.95
CA PHE A 81 5.67 -34.87 -12.85
C PHE A 81 6.79 -34.80 -13.88
N ILE A 82 7.66 -35.81 -13.99
CA ILE A 82 8.84 -35.76 -14.88
C ILE A 82 8.51 -35.39 -16.34
N THR A 83 7.38 -35.84 -16.89
CA THR A 83 6.92 -35.51 -18.25
C THR A 83 6.11 -34.22 -18.34
N GLN A 84 5.83 -33.60 -17.19
CA GLN A 84 4.93 -32.47 -17.00
C GLN A 84 5.67 -31.23 -16.45
N LEU A 85 6.99 -31.33 -16.25
CA LEU A 85 7.82 -30.20 -15.84
C LEU A 85 7.80 -29.11 -16.92
N PRO A 86 7.82 -27.83 -16.53
CA PRO A 86 8.03 -26.72 -17.46
C PRO A 86 9.44 -26.75 -18.05
N VAL A 87 9.60 -26.15 -19.23
CA VAL A 87 10.89 -26.14 -19.94
C VAL A 87 11.78 -24.99 -19.42
N ALA A 88 11.20 -23.83 -19.15
CA ALA A 88 11.93 -22.64 -18.73
C ALA A 88 11.25 -21.86 -17.59
N GLY A 89 9.91 -21.81 -17.56
CA GLY A 89 9.13 -21.07 -16.56
C GLY A 89 8.68 -21.91 -15.37
N LYS A 90 7.60 -21.49 -14.71
CA LYS A 90 6.91 -22.29 -13.68
C LYS A 90 5.52 -22.70 -14.17
N LYS A 91 4.96 -23.77 -13.59
CA LYS A 91 3.56 -24.21 -13.80
C LYS A 91 2.92 -24.50 -12.46
N ILE A 92 1.61 -24.26 -12.34
CA ILE A 92 0.83 -24.74 -11.18
C ILE A 92 0.06 -25.98 -11.60
N ALA A 93 0.23 -27.06 -10.83
CA ALA A 93 -0.53 -28.28 -10.91
C ALA A 93 -1.53 -28.34 -9.74
N CYS A 94 -2.82 -28.37 -10.04
CA CYS A 94 -3.88 -28.54 -9.05
C CYS A 94 -4.17 -30.02 -8.84
N ILE A 95 -4.08 -30.48 -7.60
CA ILE A 95 -4.53 -31.81 -7.19
C ILE A 95 -6.02 -31.75 -6.92
N VAL A 96 -6.78 -32.58 -7.63
CA VAL A 96 -8.24 -32.56 -7.59
C VAL A 96 -8.82 -33.92 -7.24
N SER A 97 -9.99 -33.93 -6.61
CA SER A 97 -10.74 -35.15 -6.30
C SER A 97 -12.22 -35.04 -6.69
N TRP A 98 -12.81 -36.19 -7.06
CA TRP A 98 -14.24 -36.35 -7.34
C TRP A 98 -14.70 -37.76 -6.92
N GLY A 99 -15.99 -37.88 -6.64
CA GLY A 99 -16.60 -39.15 -6.23
C GLY A 99 -17.07 -40.00 -7.42
N SER A 100 -16.94 -41.32 -7.29
CA SER A 100 -17.61 -42.30 -8.15
C SER A 100 -18.06 -43.52 -7.34
N GLU A 101 -19.12 -44.17 -7.78
CA GLU A 101 -19.58 -45.44 -7.23
C GLU A 101 -19.03 -46.59 -8.07
N SER A 102 -18.58 -47.66 -7.42
CA SER A 102 -18.02 -48.84 -8.08
C SER A 102 -18.32 -50.11 -7.31
N ASP A 103 -18.73 -51.14 -8.02
CA ASP A 103 -18.93 -52.48 -7.49
C ASP A 103 -17.62 -53.27 -7.56
N THR A 104 -17.15 -53.69 -6.39
CA THR A 104 -15.84 -54.34 -6.18
C THR A 104 -16.01 -55.73 -5.56
N ASP A 105 -14.88 -56.45 -5.42
CA ASP A 105 -14.83 -57.80 -4.85
C ASP A 105 -15.69 -58.84 -5.61
N VAL A 106 -15.46 -58.96 -6.92
CA VAL A 106 -16.14 -59.95 -7.78
C VAL A 106 -15.67 -61.36 -7.43
N ARG A 107 -16.59 -62.21 -6.95
CA ARG A 107 -16.31 -63.61 -6.62
C ARG A 107 -17.44 -64.51 -7.12
N PRO A 108 -17.16 -65.79 -7.44
CA PRO A 108 -18.20 -66.73 -7.81
C PRO A 108 -19.13 -67.02 -6.61
N ARG A 109 -20.44 -66.97 -6.85
CA ARG A 109 -21.51 -67.35 -5.93
C ARG A 109 -22.46 -68.32 -6.62
N GLN A 110 -22.95 -69.31 -5.88
CA GLN A 110 -23.91 -70.28 -6.43
C GLN A 110 -25.32 -69.70 -6.38
N PHE A 111 -25.99 -69.65 -7.53
CA PHE A 111 -27.39 -69.24 -7.66
C PHE A 111 -28.26 -70.45 -7.98
N LEU A 112 -29.41 -70.57 -7.31
CA LEU A 112 -30.40 -71.60 -7.59
C LEU A 112 -31.16 -71.23 -8.87
N ILE A 113 -31.10 -72.04 -9.92
CA ILE A 113 -31.77 -71.77 -11.20
C ILE A 113 -33.15 -72.43 -11.25
N ASN A 114 -33.32 -73.55 -10.52
CA ASN A 114 -34.56 -74.29 -10.48
C ASN A 114 -34.91 -74.69 -9.04
N ALA A 115 -36.02 -74.15 -8.54
CA ALA A 115 -36.50 -74.35 -7.16
C ALA A 115 -37.00 -75.78 -6.89
N GLU A 116 -37.51 -76.49 -7.91
CA GLU A 116 -38.06 -77.84 -7.76
C GLU A 116 -36.97 -78.93 -7.79
N THR A 117 -35.93 -78.76 -8.62
CA THR A 117 -34.82 -79.72 -8.75
C THR A 117 -33.60 -79.40 -7.88
N ARG A 118 -33.59 -78.22 -7.24
CA ARG A 118 -32.47 -77.66 -6.46
C ARG A 118 -31.16 -77.51 -7.25
N GLN A 119 -31.24 -77.36 -8.57
CA GLN A 119 -30.07 -77.15 -9.42
C GLN A 119 -29.50 -75.73 -9.24
N ALA A 120 -28.18 -75.62 -9.03
CA ALA A 120 -27.48 -74.35 -8.85
C ALA A 120 -26.28 -74.20 -9.80
N GLU A 121 -25.99 -72.96 -10.23
CA GLU A 121 -24.84 -72.61 -11.08
C GLU A 121 -24.03 -71.47 -10.45
N PRO A 122 -22.68 -71.52 -10.52
CA PRO A 122 -21.85 -70.41 -10.09
C PRO A 122 -21.91 -69.25 -11.09
N GLN A 123 -22.26 -68.05 -10.59
CA GLN A 123 -22.15 -66.80 -11.34
C GLN A 123 -21.15 -65.87 -10.65
N ALA A 124 -20.37 -65.13 -11.43
CA ALA A 124 -19.44 -64.12 -10.90
C ALA A 124 -20.20 -62.83 -10.62
N VAL A 125 -20.31 -62.46 -9.34
CA VAL A 125 -21.11 -61.30 -8.90
C VAL A 125 -20.25 -60.42 -7.98
N PRO A 126 -20.31 -59.08 -8.10
CA PRO A 126 -19.67 -58.19 -7.15
C PRO A 126 -20.31 -58.31 -5.76
N LEU A 127 -19.51 -58.18 -4.71
CA LEU A 127 -19.96 -58.35 -3.32
C LEU A 127 -19.90 -57.08 -2.50
N VAL A 128 -19.22 -56.04 -2.99
CA VAL A 128 -19.01 -54.80 -2.24
C VAL A 128 -19.31 -53.61 -3.14
N HIS A 129 -20.35 -52.85 -2.79
CA HIS A 129 -20.57 -51.53 -3.36
C HIS A 129 -19.68 -50.51 -2.64
N ALA A 130 -18.87 -49.74 -3.38
CA ALA A 130 -17.91 -48.81 -2.81
C ALA A 130 -18.02 -47.41 -3.43
N ARG A 131 -18.07 -46.40 -2.56
CA ARG A 131 -17.94 -44.98 -2.92
C ARG A 131 -16.47 -44.58 -2.89
N VAL A 132 -15.90 -44.37 -4.07
CA VAL A 132 -14.46 -44.14 -4.26
C VAL A 132 -14.21 -42.66 -4.54
N ALA A 133 -13.25 -42.08 -3.82
CA ALA A 133 -12.72 -40.76 -4.12
C ALA A 133 -11.54 -40.91 -5.09
N ASN A 134 -11.73 -40.46 -6.31
CA ASN A 134 -10.68 -40.47 -7.32
C ASN A 134 -9.76 -39.26 -7.15
N LEU A 135 -8.51 -39.39 -7.57
CA LEU A 135 -7.51 -38.34 -7.54
C LEU A 135 -6.94 -38.13 -8.94
N ASN A 136 -6.78 -36.88 -9.34
CA ASN A 136 -6.11 -36.52 -10.60
C ASN A 136 -5.39 -35.18 -10.46
N VAL A 137 -4.62 -34.83 -11.48
CA VAL A 137 -3.95 -33.53 -11.59
C VAL A 137 -4.50 -32.78 -12.80
N VAL A 138 -4.83 -31.51 -12.58
CA VAL A 138 -5.07 -30.53 -13.65
C VAL A 138 -3.85 -29.60 -13.73
N ILE A 139 -3.25 -29.48 -14.91
CA ILE A 139 -2.01 -28.72 -15.12
C ILE A 139 -2.32 -27.39 -15.77
N GLY A 140 -1.76 -26.32 -15.22
CA GLY A 140 -1.83 -24.97 -15.78
C GLY A 140 -0.77 -24.68 -16.84
N ASN A 141 -0.90 -23.50 -17.45
CA ASN A 141 0.03 -23.04 -18.47
C ASN A 141 1.36 -22.59 -17.86
N GLU A 142 2.42 -22.68 -18.67
CA GLU A 142 3.74 -22.17 -18.29
C GLU A 142 3.73 -20.65 -18.30
N ALA A 143 4.21 -20.04 -17.20
CA ALA A 143 4.46 -18.61 -17.16
C ALA A 143 5.56 -18.29 -16.12
N PRO A 144 6.22 -17.12 -16.23
CA PRO A 144 7.12 -16.62 -15.19
C PRO A 144 6.42 -16.48 -13.82
N ASP A 145 5.18 -15.96 -13.85
CA ASP A 145 4.25 -15.91 -12.72
C ASP A 145 3.03 -16.80 -13.04
N PRO A 146 3.06 -18.10 -12.69
CA PRO A 146 2.01 -19.03 -13.08
C PRO A 146 0.72 -18.78 -12.29
N VAL A 147 -0.41 -18.77 -12.99
CA VAL A 147 -1.74 -18.74 -12.38
C VAL A 147 -2.28 -20.17 -12.27
N ALA A 148 -3.04 -20.46 -11.20
CA ALA A 148 -3.67 -21.76 -11.03
C ALA A 148 -4.63 -22.06 -12.20
N PRO A 149 -4.63 -23.30 -12.75
CA PRO A 149 -5.55 -23.67 -13.80
C PRO A 149 -7.01 -23.57 -13.35
N LEU A 150 -7.90 -23.25 -14.29
CA LEU A 150 -9.34 -23.30 -14.06
C LEU A 150 -9.76 -24.78 -13.90
N VAL A 151 -10.45 -25.07 -12.80
CA VAL A 151 -10.93 -26.42 -12.46
C VAL A 151 -12.45 -26.43 -12.60
N ASP A 152 -12.98 -27.46 -13.26
CA ASP A 152 -14.43 -27.62 -13.48
C ASP A 152 -15.18 -27.89 -12.17
N VAL A 153 -16.45 -27.48 -12.10
CA VAL A 153 -17.31 -27.47 -10.91
C VAL A 153 -17.50 -28.87 -10.31
N GLY A 154 -17.32 -29.93 -11.11
CA GLY A 154 -17.38 -31.32 -10.65
C GLY A 154 -16.16 -31.80 -9.85
N TYR A 155 -15.08 -31.01 -9.77
CA TYR A 155 -13.83 -31.38 -9.10
C TYR A 155 -13.57 -30.49 -7.88
N THR A 156 -13.12 -31.11 -6.78
CA THR A 156 -12.69 -30.38 -5.58
C THR A 156 -11.18 -30.26 -5.55
N VAL A 157 -10.68 -29.03 -5.49
CA VAL A 157 -9.25 -28.74 -5.40
C VAL A 157 -8.75 -28.98 -3.97
N ILE A 158 -7.76 -29.85 -3.83
CA ILE A 158 -7.14 -30.22 -2.56
C ILE A 158 -5.88 -29.38 -2.30
N ALA A 159 -5.01 -29.26 -3.31
CA ALA A 159 -3.74 -28.58 -3.21
C ALA A 159 -3.28 -28.00 -4.54
N GLN A 160 -2.46 -26.95 -4.46
CA GLN A 160 -1.73 -26.36 -5.57
C GLN A 160 -0.25 -26.67 -5.41
N VAL A 161 0.35 -27.24 -6.44
CA VAL A 161 1.76 -27.63 -6.49
C VAL A 161 2.46 -26.79 -7.55
N VAL A 162 3.47 -26.03 -7.15
CA VAL A 162 4.29 -25.25 -8.09
C VAL A 162 5.40 -26.16 -8.64
N LEU A 163 5.46 -26.29 -9.96
CA LEU A 163 6.49 -27.02 -10.69
C LEU A 163 7.47 -26.05 -11.33
N THR A 164 8.76 -26.36 -11.22
CA THR A 164 9.88 -25.71 -11.91
C THR A 164 10.54 -26.70 -12.87
N PRO A 165 11.45 -26.27 -13.76
CA PRO A 165 12.17 -27.19 -14.65
C PRO A 165 13.02 -28.22 -13.89
N THR A 166 13.30 -27.95 -12.61
CA THR A 166 14.08 -28.82 -11.72
C THR A 166 13.22 -29.76 -10.86
N GLY A 167 11.89 -29.59 -10.81
CA GLY A 167 11.00 -30.45 -10.04
C GLY A 167 9.90 -29.72 -9.28
N VAL A 168 9.43 -30.29 -8.17
CA VAL A 168 8.41 -29.69 -7.29
C VAL A 168 9.05 -28.63 -6.40
N ASP A 169 8.57 -27.39 -6.46
CA ASP A 169 9.06 -26.24 -5.69
C ASP A 169 8.32 -26.11 -4.36
N THR A 170 7.03 -25.76 -4.41
CA THR A 170 6.17 -25.54 -3.23
C THR A 170 4.84 -26.27 -3.36
N ILE A 171 4.26 -26.64 -2.21
CA ILE A 171 2.95 -27.30 -2.11
C ILE A 171 2.09 -26.47 -1.14
N LYS A 172 0.93 -25.99 -1.60
CA LYS A 172 -0.04 -25.24 -0.81
C LYS A 172 -1.37 -25.99 -0.76
N MET A 173 -1.80 -26.41 0.43
CA MET A 173 -3.12 -27.01 0.64
C MET A 173 -4.21 -25.93 0.56
N ILE A 174 -5.39 -26.28 0.01
CA ILE A 174 -6.54 -25.37 -0.10
C ILE A 174 -7.45 -25.57 1.12
N GLU A 175 -7.19 -24.83 2.19
CA GLU A 175 -7.92 -24.95 3.44
C GLU A 175 -9.41 -24.57 3.32
N ASP A 176 -9.80 -23.75 2.34
CA ASP A 176 -11.21 -23.36 2.13
C ASP A 176 -12.10 -24.56 1.73
N ASN A 177 -11.52 -25.56 1.06
CA ASN A 177 -12.23 -26.78 0.64
C ASN A 177 -12.14 -27.90 1.69
N LYS A 178 -11.41 -27.68 2.78
CA LYS A 178 -11.24 -28.66 3.84
C LYS A 178 -12.42 -28.60 4.81
N LEU A 179 -12.94 -29.75 5.21
CA LEU A 179 -13.96 -29.82 6.23
C LEU A 179 -13.31 -29.62 7.62
N PRO A 180 -13.67 -28.56 8.37
CA PRO A 180 -13.19 -28.35 9.73
C PRO A 180 -13.73 -29.42 10.70
N SER A 181 -13.01 -29.66 11.80
CA SER A 181 -13.49 -30.53 12.87
C SER A 181 -14.46 -29.79 13.79
N VAL A 182 -15.38 -30.53 14.43
CA VAL A 182 -16.32 -29.98 15.44
C VAL A 182 -15.58 -29.30 16.59
N GLN A 183 -14.45 -29.86 17.03
CA GLN A 183 -13.60 -29.24 18.06
C GLN A 183 -13.04 -27.87 17.64
N ARG A 184 -12.66 -27.70 16.37
CA ARG A 184 -12.18 -26.40 15.87
C ARG A 184 -13.33 -25.38 15.77
N HIS A 185 -14.55 -25.86 15.55
CA HIS A 185 -15.75 -25.01 15.67
C HIS A 185 -16.02 -24.64 17.13
N GLU A 186 -15.89 -25.58 18.06
CA GLU A 186 -16.03 -25.33 19.50
C GLU A 186 -15.01 -24.30 20.00
N GLU A 187 -13.74 -24.38 19.62
CA GLU A 187 -12.72 -23.36 19.96
C GLU A 187 -13.11 -21.96 19.46
N ARG A 188 -13.60 -21.86 18.21
CA ARG A 188 -14.09 -20.58 17.65
C ARG A 188 -15.35 -20.09 18.35
N ILE A 189 -16.22 -21.00 18.77
CA ILE A 189 -17.43 -20.67 19.52
C ILE A 189 -17.06 -20.20 20.93
N ILE A 190 -16.10 -20.83 21.61
CA ILE A 190 -15.57 -20.38 22.91
C ILE A 190 -14.98 -18.97 22.81
N ASP A 191 -14.23 -18.67 21.75
CA ASP A 191 -13.71 -17.31 21.53
C ASP A 191 -14.85 -16.28 21.36
N LEU A 192 -15.91 -16.65 20.63
CA LEU A 192 -17.10 -15.82 20.45
C LEU A 192 -17.93 -15.68 21.73
N GLU A 193 -18.08 -16.75 22.51
CA GLU A 193 -18.80 -16.78 23.78
C GLU A 193 -18.04 -15.97 24.84
N THR A 194 -16.70 -16.07 24.88
CA THR A 194 -15.87 -15.24 25.76
C THR A 194 -16.01 -13.75 25.41
N PHE A 195 -16.09 -13.43 24.11
CA PHE A 195 -16.40 -12.08 23.66
C PHE A 195 -17.84 -11.66 24.03
N GLU A 196 -18.84 -12.53 23.88
CA GLU A 196 -20.22 -12.24 24.27
C GLU A 196 -20.38 -12.07 25.79
N GLU A 197 -19.69 -12.87 26.59
CA GLU A 197 -19.72 -12.77 28.05
C GLU A 197 -19.04 -11.48 28.53
N THR A 198 -17.95 -11.07 27.88
CA THR A 198 -17.19 -9.86 28.27
C THR A 198 -17.82 -8.57 27.74
N ALA A 199 -18.18 -8.54 26.45
CA ALA A 199 -18.68 -7.35 25.77
C ALA A 199 -20.21 -7.35 25.63
N GLY A 200 -20.82 -8.52 25.42
CA GLY A 200 -22.26 -8.65 25.18
C GLY A 200 -23.12 -8.26 26.38
N LEU A 201 -22.70 -8.59 27.61
CA LEU A 201 -23.36 -8.13 28.85
C LEU A 201 -23.33 -6.60 28.96
N GLN A 202 -22.20 -5.96 28.64
CA GLN A 202 -22.07 -4.50 28.67
C GLN A 202 -22.88 -3.82 27.55
N ILE A 203 -22.99 -4.45 26.38
CA ILE A 203 -23.73 -3.93 25.22
C ILE A 203 -25.26 -4.13 25.39
N LYS A 204 -25.71 -5.26 25.95
CA LYS A 204 -27.14 -5.50 26.25
C LYS A 204 -27.65 -4.62 27.38
N THR A 205 -26.84 -4.40 28.42
CA THR A 205 -27.22 -3.44 29.47
C THR A 205 -27.27 -2.02 28.91
N LEU A 206 -26.38 -1.63 28.00
CA LEU A 206 -26.46 -0.32 27.34
C LEU A 206 -27.79 -0.09 26.61
N SER A 207 -28.35 -1.07 25.90
CA SER A 207 -29.68 -0.93 25.26
C SER A 207 -30.81 -0.71 26.27
N THR A 208 -30.79 -1.45 27.38
CA THR A 208 -31.81 -1.39 28.43
C THR A 208 -31.65 -0.12 29.28
N ASP A 209 -30.41 0.26 29.57
CA ASP A 209 -30.03 1.48 30.27
C ASP A 209 -30.36 2.70 29.41
N ILE A 210 -30.14 2.66 28.10
CA ILE A 210 -30.55 3.71 27.14
C ILE A 210 -32.08 3.80 27.04
N ALA A 211 -32.81 2.67 27.04
CA ALA A 211 -34.27 2.69 27.05
C ALA A 211 -34.82 3.25 28.36
N ALA A 212 -34.23 2.88 29.51
CA ALA A 212 -34.55 3.43 30.82
C ALA A 212 -34.19 4.93 30.91
N LEU A 213 -33.04 5.33 30.36
CA LEU A 213 -32.60 6.73 30.25
C LEU A 213 -33.52 7.56 29.35
N LYS A 214 -33.96 7.03 28.19
CA LYS A 214 -34.94 7.70 27.32
C LYS A 214 -36.31 7.83 28.01
N GLN A 215 -36.74 6.80 28.74
CA GLN A 215 -38.00 6.82 29.47
C GLN A 215 -37.97 7.74 30.70
N ALA A 216 -36.80 7.91 31.32
CA ALA A 216 -36.56 8.84 32.41
C ALA A 216 -36.31 10.29 31.90
N ALA A 217 -35.71 10.46 30.72
CA ALA A 217 -35.59 11.76 30.02
C ALA A 217 -36.97 12.31 29.61
N ASN A 218 -37.88 11.45 29.12
CA ASN A 218 -39.27 11.83 28.83
C ASN A 218 -40.08 12.20 30.09
N ARG A 219 -39.62 11.79 31.28
CA ARG A 219 -40.21 12.16 32.58
C ARG A 219 -39.50 13.34 33.26
N GLY A 220 -38.43 13.87 32.66
CA GLY A 220 -37.64 14.99 33.22
C GLY A 220 -36.70 14.60 34.37
N GLU A 221 -36.43 13.31 34.58
CA GLU A 221 -35.66 12.77 35.71
C GLU A 221 -34.16 12.58 35.39
N VAL A 222 -33.75 12.78 34.13
CA VAL A 222 -32.35 12.69 33.69
C VAL A 222 -31.84 14.06 33.25
N ASP A 223 -30.65 14.43 33.73
CA ASP A 223 -29.90 15.57 33.24
C ASP A 223 -29.50 15.38 31.76
N GLN A 224 -30.06 16.20 30.87
CA GLN A 224 -29.76 16.20 29.43
C GLN A 224 -28.25 16.29 29.12
N ALA A 225 -27.44 16.81 30.05
CA ALA A 225 -25.98 16.83 29.89
C ALA A 225 -25.35 15.43 29.94
N THR A 226 -25.91 14.48 30.71
CA THR A 226 -25.38 13.12 30.82
C THR A 226 -25.67 12.30 29.56
N MET A 227 -26.90 12.41 29.00
CA MET A 227 -27.26 11.76 27.74
C MET A 227 -26.42 12.30 26.57
N GLY A 228 -26.19 13.61 26.50
CA GLY A 228 -25.31 14.22 25.51
C GLY A 228 -23.85 13.74 25.59
N ARG A 229 -23.32 13.52 26.80
CA ARG A 229 -21.96 12.97 26.99
C ARG A 229 -21.85 11.53 26.47
N THR A 230 -22.86 10.70 26.69
CA THR A 230 -22.89 9.32 26.19
C THR A 230 -22.96 9.27 24.66
N LEU A 231 -23.83 10.07 24.04
CA LEU A 231 -23.91 10.17 22.58
C LEU A 231 -22.63 10.71 21.95
N THR A 232 -21.94 11.64 22.61
CA THR A 232 -20.64 12.17 22.14
C THR A 232 -19.55 11.10 22.16
N ARG A 233 -19.54 10.22 23.17
CA ARG A 233 -18.60 9.09 23.23
C ARG A 233 -18.94 8.01 22.19
N LEU A 234 -20.23 7.76 22.00
CA LEU A 234 -20.71 6.83 20.97
C LEU A 234 -20.35 7.31 19.57
N ALA A 235 -20.52 8.60 19.27
CA ALA A 235 -20.12 9.23 18.01
C ALA A 235 -18.67 8.89 17.60
N VAL A 236 -17.77 8.86 18.58
CA VAL A 236 -16.35 8.57 18.40
C VAL A 236 -16.13 7.08 18.12
N LEU A 237 -16.85 6.19 18.80
CA LEU A 237 -16.81 4.74 18.57
C LEU A 237 -17.42 4.38 17.21
N GLU A 238 -18.57 4.95 16.87
CA GLU A 238 -19.24 4.79 15.58
C GLU A 238 -18.33 5.22 14.42
N SER A 239 -17.63 6.35 14.58
CA SER A 239 -16.67 6.84 13.59
C SER A 239 -15.45 5.94 13.46
N LYS A 240 -14.99 5.27 14.53
CA LYS A 240 -13.92 4.28 14.46
C LYS A 240 -14.36 3.01 13.74
N ASN A 241 -15.60 2.59 13.95
CA ASN A 241 -16.13 1.35 13.39
C ASN A 241 -16.72 1.51 11.97
N GLY A 242 -16.61 2.71 11.38
CA GLY A 242 -17.08 2.97 10.01
C GLY A 242 -18.60 2.85 9.85
N VAL A 243 -19.37 3.10 10.92
CA VAL A 243 -20.84 3.02 10.87
C VAL A 243 -21.37 4.06 9.87
N LEU A 244 -22.29 3.63 9.00
CA LEU A 244 -22.86 4.50 7.96
C LEU A 244 -23.51 5.74 8.58
N TYR A 245 -23.18 6.89 8.01
CA TYR A 245 -23.57 8.21 8.50
C TYR A 245 -25.10 8.44 8.59
N THR A 246 -25.90 7.68 7.85
CA THR A 246 -27.37 7.75 7.84
C THR A 246 -28.05 6.88 8.89
N ALA A 247 -27.30 6.00 9.57
CA ALA A 247 -27.85 5.03 10.50
C ALA A 247 -27.86 5.50 11.96
N ILE A 248 -27.32 6.69 12.26
CA ILE A 248 -26.95 7.12 13.62
C ILE A 248 -27.34 8.57 13.95
N ASP A 249 -27.78 8.78 15.20
CA ASP A 249 -28.16 10.09 15.74
C ASP A 249 -26.96 10.91 16.21
N SER A 250 -25.75 10.33 16.23
CA SER A 250 -24.47 10.97 16.56
C SER A 250 -23.45 10.92 15.41
N SER A 251 -22.54 11.90 15.33
CA SER A 251 -21.43 11.92 14.37
C SER A 251 -20.23 12.65 14.93
N ALA A 252 -19.03 12.21 14.51
CA ALA A 252 -17.77 12.90 14.74
C ALA A 252 -17.02 13.11 13.41
N ASN A 253 -16.34 14.24 13.28
CA ASN A 253 -15.46 14.55 12.18
C ASN A 253 -14.16 15.18 12.70
N PHE A 254 -13.03 14.59 12.30
CA PHE A 254 -11.68 15.03 12.65
C PHE A 254 -10.97 15.75 11.51
N PHE A 255 -11.64 15.96 10.37
CA PHE A 255 -11.14 16.75 9.25
C PHE A 255 -9.75 16.32 8.75
N LEU A 256 -9.49 15.01 8.77
CA LEU A 256 -8.28 14.40 8.21
C LEU A 256 -8.38 14.23 6.69
N ASP A 257 -9.62 14.16 6.18
CA ASP A 257 -9.96 14.10 4.76
C ASP A 257 -11.09 15.09 4.41
N HIS A 258 -11.51 15.10 3.15
CA HIS A 258 -12.57 15.98 2.65
C HIS A 258 -13.96 15.32 2.63
N SER A 259 -14.10 14.06 3.05
CA SER A 259 -15.32 13.25 2.86
C SER A 259 -16.57 13.84 3.50
N LYS A 260 -16.41 14.56 4.61
CA LYS A 260 -17.49 15.21 5.38
C LYS A 260 -17.54 16.74 5.19
N SER A 261 -16.76 17.26 4.25
CA SER A 261 -16.64 18.69 3.95
C SER A 261 -17.21 18.99 2.57
N LYS A 262 -18.21 19.89 2.51
CA LYS A 262 -18.82 20.32 1.26
C LYS A 262 -18.13 21.59 0.75
N LEU A 263 -16.90 21.44 0.25
CA LEU A 263 -16.05 22.56 -0.17
C LEU A 263 -16.51 23.22 -1.49
N ASP A 264 -17.39 22.55 -2.24
CA ASP A 264 -18.03 23.06 -3.47
C ASP A 264 -19.27 23.94 -3.19
N ASP A 265 -19.75 24.00 -1.93
CA ASP A 265 -20.85 24.87 -1.55
C ASP A 265 -20.45 26.35 -1.68
N PRO A 266 -21.27 27.24 -2.27
CA PRO A 266 -20.94 28.67 -2.38
C PRO A 266 -20.71 29.39 -1.04
N LEU A 267 -21.20 28.83 0.07
CA LEU A 267 -20.94 29.36 1.41
C LEU A 267 -19.63 28.83 2.04
N SER A 268 -18.99 27.84 1.42
CA SER A 268 -17.70 27.32 1.86
C SER A 268 -16.56 28.18 1.36
N HIS A 269 -15.79 28.71 2.30
CA HIS A 269 -14.54 29.45 2.14
C HIS A 269 -13.57 29.01 3.24
N ALA A 270 -13.01 27.81 3.11
CA ALA A 270 -12.12 27.22 4.11
C ALA A 270 -11.15 26.22 3.47
N LYS A 271 -10.03 25.99 4.14
CA LYS A 271 -9.11 24.88 3.85
C LYS A 271 -9.35 23.75 4.86
N VAL A 272 -9.26 22.50 4.39
CA VAL A 272 -9.35 21.31 5.23
C VAL A 272 -8.01 20.58 5.18
N GLU A 273 -7.21 20.78 6.22
CA GLU A 273 -5.87 20.22 6.39
C GLU A 273 -5.61 19.95 7.87
N GLU A 274 -5.94 18.75 8.36
CA GLU A 274 -5.88 18.42 9.80
C GLU A 274 -6.68 19.45 10.63
N GLY A 275 -7.94 19.63 10.25
CA GLY A 275 -8.83 20.66 10.80
C GLY A 275 -9.39 21.64 9.77
N ILE A 276 -10.37 22.45 10.17
CA ILE A 276 -10.87 23.58 9.38
C ILE A 276 -9.98 24.79 9.61
N ARG A 277 -9.32 25.27 8.55
CA ARG A 277 -8.36 26.36 8.57
C ARG A 277 -8.79 27.53 7.70
N MET A 278 -8.26 28.71 8.01
CA MET A 278 -8.43 29.90 7.17
C MET A 278 -7.81 29.66 5.79
N PRO A 279 -8.53 29.99 4.71
CA PRO A 279 -7.97 29.92 3.36
C PRO A 279 -6.93 31.02 3.15
N ALA A 280 -6.25 30.99 2.00
CA ALA A 280 -5.30 32.05 1.66
C ALA A 280 -6.06 33.28 1.14
N ALA A 281 -5.85 34.44 1.76
CA ALA A 281 -6.30 35.72 1.19
C ALA A 281 -5.43 36.18 0.02
N ALA A 282 -4.16 35.74 0.01
CA ALA A 282 -3.25 35.88 -1.10
C ALA A 282 -2.32 34.67 -1.14
N GLU A 283 -2.01 34.19 -2.34
CA GLU A 283 -1.10 33.07 -2.55
C GLU A 283 -0.26 33.30 -3.80
N GLY A 284 0.90 32.66 -3.84
CA GLY A 284 1.82 32.67 -4.96
C GLY A 284 2.57 31.35 -5.04
N VAL A 285 2.77 30.85 -6.25
CA VAL A 285 3.57 29.66 -6.50
C VAL A 285 4.75 30.06 -7.38
N SER A 286 5.95 29.65 -6.98
CA SER A 286 7.17 29.80 -7.78
C SER A 286 7.92 28.47 -7.87
N ALA A 287 8.56 28.23 -9.01
CA ALA A 287 9.50 27.13 -9.14
C ALA A 287 10.76 27.44 -8.31
N LEU A 288 11.34 26.41 -7.70
CA LEU A 288 12.60 26.57 -6.99
C LEU A 288 13.74 26.68 -8.01
N SER A 289 14.46 27.79 -8.02
CA SER A 289 15.57 27.98 -8.94
C SER A 289 16.71 28.76 -8.28
N ILE A 290 17.93 28.50 -8.77
CA ILE A 290 19.12 29.23 -8.33
C ILE A 290 19.03 30.72 -8.75
N PHE A 291 19.52 31.61 -7.89
CA PHE A 291 19.53 33.05 -8.20
C PHE A 291 20.56 33.40 -9.28
N ASN A 292 21.77 32.86 -9.16
CA ASN A 292 22.84 33.01 -10.15
C ASN A 292 23.17 31.64 -10.76
N PRO A 293 22.79 31.38 -12.02
CA PRO A 293 23.12 30.12 -12.71
C PRO A 293 24.63 29.83 -12.84
N LEU A 294 25.49 30.84 -12.68
CA LEU A 294 26.94 30.74 -12.76
C LEU A 294 27.62 30.75 -11.38
N ASP A 295 26.89 30.45 -10.30
CA ASP A 295 27.49 30.35 -8.96
C ASP A 295 28.57 29.25 -8.93
N PRO A 296 29.84 29.57 -8.63
CA PRO A 296 30.93 28.59 -8.62
C PRO A 296 30.79 27.52 -7.52
N ASN A 297 29.89 27.74 -6.54
CA ASN A 297 29.62 26.78 -5.46
C ASN A 297 28.56 25.74 -5.83
N ALA A 298 27.91 25.85 -6.99
CA ALA A 298 26.85 24.96 -7.44
C ALA A 298 27.25 24.23 -8.73
N THR A 299 26.76 23.01 -8.90
CA THR A 299 26.78 22.29 -10.17
C THR A 299 25.38 21.78 -10.44
N ILE A 300 24.82 22.18 -11.58
CA ILE A 300 23.47 21.81 -11.99
C ILE A 300 23.57 20.95 -13.25
N LYS A 301 23.01 19.73 -13.19
CA LYS A 301 22.93 18.81 -14.34
C LYS A 301 21.53 18.23 -14.41
N ASN A 302 20.85 18.47 -15.53
CA ASN A 302 19.48 17.99 -15.78
C ASN A 302 18.51 18.30 -14.62
N GLY A 303 18.57 19.51 -14.07
CA GLY A 303 17.73 19.95 -12.95
C GLY A 303 18.24 19.59 -11.55
N LEU A 304 19.10 18.58 -11.41
CA LEU A 304 19.70 18.25 -10.12
C LEU A 304 20.83 19.23 -9.79
N MET A 305 20.69 19.93 -8.67
CA MET A 305 21.67 20.83 -8.10
C MET A 305 22.42 20.13 -6.95
N LEU A 306 23.75 20.17 -7.04
CA LEU A 306 24.68 19.70 -6.02
C LEU A 306 25.68 20.83 -5.70
N PRO A 307 26.32 20.81 -4.53
CA PRO A 307 27.54 21.59 -4.29
C PRO A 307 28.60 21.28 -5.35
N SER A 308 29.46 22.25 -5.66
CA SER A 308 30.48 22.06 -6.70
C SER A 308 31.41 20.88 -6.39
N TYR A 309 31.65 20.06 -7.41
CA TYR A 309 32.41 18.83 -7.29
C TYR A 309 33.34 18.62 -8.49
N THR A 310 34.35 17.78 -8.28
CA THR A 310 35.19 17.23 -9.32
C THR A 310 34.92 15.74 -9.48
N ARG A 311 35.16 15.20 -10.67
CA ARG A 311 34.97 13.77 -10.94
C ARG A 311 36.21 13.00 -10.49
N GLU A 312 36.00 11.93 -9.71
CA GLU A 312 37.09 11.06 -9.22
C GLU A 312 36.76 9.58 -9.51
N ALA A 313 37.77 8.80 -9.91
CA ALA A 313 37.61 7.36 -10.08
C ALA A 313 37.43 6.68 -8.71
N TRP A 314 36.39 5.87 -8.58
CA TRP A 314 36.04 5.22 -7.32
C TRP A 314 36.31 3.71 -7.31
N LEU A 315 35.77 3.01 -8.31
CA LEU A 315 35.85 1.56 -8.42
C LEU A 315 36.24 1.18 -9.83
N GLN A 316 37.03 0.12 -9.98
CA GLN A 316 37.38 -0.48 -11.26
C GLN A 316 37.41 -2.00 -11.13
N SER A 317 36.93 -2.72 -12.15
CA SER A 317 36.84 -4.19 -12.11
C SER A 317 38.17 -4.93 -12.26
N GLY A 318 39.19 -4.33 -12.89
CA GLY A 318 40.54 -4.91 -12.96
C GLY A 318 41.29 -4.58 -14.24
N SER A 319 42.17 -5.49 -14.66
CA SER A 319 42.96 -5.36 -15.89
C SER A 319 42.29 -6.11 -17.04
N ILE A 320 42.23 -5.47 -18.21
CA ILE A 320 41.61 -6.04 -19.42
C ILE A 320 42.34 -7.33 -19.82
N SER A 321 41.60 -8.41 -20.06
CA SER A 321 42.13 -9.72 -20.47
C SER A 321 41.45 -10.31 -21.70
N GLY A 322 40.34 -9.72 -22.16
CA GLY A 322 39.58 -10.23 -23.30
C GLY A 322 38.51 -9.26 -23.79
N GLU A 323 37.59 -9.76 -24.61
CA GLU A 323 36.46 -9.00 -25.15
C GLU A 323 35.19 -9.85 -25.23
N VAL A 324 34.03 -9.19 -25.23
CA VAL A 324 32.72 -9.80 -25.47
C VAL A 324 31.89 -8.91 -26.39
N GLN A 325 31.17 -9.53 -27.32
CA GLN A 325 30.23 -8.86 -28.19
C GLN A 325 28.94 -8.56 -27.43
N VAL A 326 28.44 -7.32 -27.51
CA VAL A 326 27.18 -6.96 -26.86
C VAL A 326 25.98 -7.53 -27.65
N ALA A 327 26.02 -7.44 -28.98
CA ALA A 327 24.97 -7.87 -29.92
C ALA A 327 24.94 -9.37 -30.26
N ALA A 328 25.64 -10.23 -29.52
CA ALA A 328 25.70 -11.67 -29.82
C ALA A 328 24.40 -12.44 -29.53
N TYR A 329 23.44 -11.81 -28.85
CA TYR A 329 22.28 -12.49 -28.26
C TYR A 329 20.95 -12.08 -28.93
N SER A 330 19.83 -12.66 -28.53
CA SER A 330 18.52 -12.37 -29.12
C SER A 330 18.10 -10.91 -28.89
N VAL A 331 17.85 -10.16 -29.97
CA VAL A 331 17.33 -8.78 -29.91
C VAL A 331 15.90 -8.78 -29.39
N SER A 332 15.61 -7.95 -28.40
CA SER A 332 14.25 -7.74 -27.86
C SER A 332 14.05 -6.29 -27.44
N SER A 333 12.80 -5.92 -27.21
CA SER A 333 12.42 -4.61 -26.66
C SER A 333 12.18 -4.74 -25.17
N PHE A 334 12.75 -3.80 -24.41
CA PHE A 334 12.67 -3.78 -22.95
C PHE A 334 12.11 -2.45 -22.49
N ASP A 335 11.15 -2.49 -21.56
CA ASP A 335 10.66 -1.29 -20.88
C ASP A 335 11.50 -1.03 -19.63
N MET A 336 12.23 0.08 -19.65
CA MET A 336 12.95 0.58 -18.48
C MET A 336 12.07 1.58 -17.73
N VAL A 337 11.79 1.29 -16.47
CA VAL A 337 10.97 2.16 -15.60
C VAL A 337 11.93 2.93 -14.70
N GLN A 338 12.09 4.22 -14.97
CA GLN A 338 12.98 5.09 -14.21
C GLN A 338 12.25 5.67 -12.99
N LYS A 339 12.77 5.39 -11.80
CA LYS A 339 12.31 6.00 -10.54
C LYS A 339 12.70 7.47 -10.47
N THR A 340 11.86 8.28 -9.83
CA THR A 340 12.16 9.71 -9.59
C THR A 340 12.68 9.93 -8.16
N ILE A 341 13.38 11.05 -7.95
CA ILE A 341 13.90 11.41 -6.62
C ILE A 341 12.73 11.67 -5.68
N ALA A 342 12.79 11.11 -4.47
CA ALA A 342 11.77 11.31 -3.45
C ALA A 342 11.65 12.79 -3.05
N ARG A 343 10.43 13.20 -2.67
CA ARG A 343 10.13 14.57 -2.29
C ARG A 343 10.10 14.71 -0.77
N GLN A 344 10.53 15.87 -0.30
CA GLN A 344 10.33 16.36 1.06
C GLN A 344 9.44 17.60 0.99
N ARG A 345 8.45 17.68 1.89
CA ARG A 345 7.61 18.87 2.04
C ARG A 345 7.91 19.52 3.39
N ILE A 346 8.26 20.80 3.37
CA ILE A 346 8.53 21.62 4.55
C ILE A 346 7.54 22.77 4.56
N ARG A 347 6.66 22.78 5.55
CA ARG A 347 5.63 23.79 5.77
C ARG A 347 5.96 24.58 7.03
N TYR A 348 6.05 25.89 6.90
CA TYR A 348 6.49 26.79 7.95
C TYR A 348 5.65 28.06 7.96
N GLY A 349 5.10 28.41 9.13
CA GLY A 349 4.33 29.65 9.31
C GLY A 349 3.14 29.49 10.24
N ASN A 350 2.47 30.60 10.53
CA ASN A 350 1.40 30.63 11.53
C ASN A 350 0.16 29.81 11.14
N GLU A 351 -0.04 29.50 9.86
CA GLU A 351 -1.14 28.64 9.40
C GLU A 351 -1.01 27.18 9.81
N PHE A 352 0.20 26.72 10.13
CA PHE A 352 0.51 25.32 10.43
C PHE A 352 0.53 25.00 11.94
N ILE A 353 -0.42 25.55 12.71
CA ILE A 353 -0.57 25.19 14.13
C ILE A 353 -0.92 23.70 14.25
N VAL A 354 -0.16 22.95 15.06
CA VAL A 354 -0.38 21.51 15.32
C VAL A 354 -1.81 21.25 15.78
N CYS A 355 -2.45 20.23 15.19
CA CYS A 355 -3.76 19.76 15.59
C CYS A 355 -3.68 18.58 16.58
N THR A 356 -4.55 18.53 17.58
CA THR A 356 -4.64 17.38 18.51
C THR A 356 -5.12 16.08 17.84
N ASN A 357 -5.64 16.15 16.62
CA ASN A 357 -6.11 14.98 15.87
C ASN A 357 -4.98 14.07 15.35
N SER A 358 -3.72 14.37 15.65
CA SER A 358 -2.58 13.51 15.31
C SER A 358 -2.70 12.08 15.83
N LEU A 359 -3.42 11.88 16.95
CA LEU A 359 -3.75 10.56 17.49
C LEU A 359 -4.64 9.71 16.56
N TRP A 360 -5.38 10.34 15.66
CA TRP A 360 -6.32 9.68 14.75
C TRP A 360 -5.69 9.25 13.43
N TRP A 361 -4.43 9.61 13.17
CA TRP A 361 -3.70 9.15 11.97
C TRP A 361 -3.56 7.62 11.92
N GLN A 362 -3.50 6.95 13.09
CA GLN A 362 -3.42 5.50 13.20
C GLN A 362 -4.68 4.77 12.70
N THR A 363 -5.78 5.49 12.46
CA THR A 363 -7.04 4.91 11.97
C THR A 363 -7.07 4.67 10.46
N GLY A 364 -6.02 5.06 9.73
CA GLY A 364 -5.93 4.89 8.27
C GLY A 364 -6.79 5.88 7.47
N GLN A 365 -7.51 6.80 8.12
CA GLN A 365 -8.27 7.87 7.46
C GLN A 365 -7.40 9.02 6.94
N PHE A 366 -6.11 9.02 7.26
CA PHE A 366 -5.17 10.05 6.86
C PHE A 366 -4.39 9.61 5.62
N ASP A 367 -4.50 10.38 4.54
CA ASP A 367 -3.70 10.18 3.34
C ASP A 367 -2.39 10.99 3.43
N GLY A 368 -1.29 10.27 3.69
CA GLY A 368 0.06 10.83 3.72
C GLY A 368 0.72 10.94 2.35
N VAL A 369 0.25 10.18 1.35
CA VAL A 369 0.90 10.07 0.04
C VAL A 369 0.51 11.25 -0.84
N SER A 370 -0.79 11.60 -0.88
CA SER A 370 -1.30 12.67 -1.76
C SER A 370 -0.72 14.07 -1.49
N ARG A 371 -0.08 14.24 -0.33
CA ARG A 371 0.49 15.50 0.12
C ARG A 371 1.80 15.88 -0.56
N PHE A 372 2.41 14.99 -1.33
CA PHE A 372 3.65 15.26 -2.08
C PHE A 372 3.41 15.63 -3.55
N PHE A 373 2.16 15.69 -4.00
CA PHE A 373 1.82 16.01 -5.38
C PHE A 373 1.47 17.49 -5.55
N ARG A 374 1.85 18.03 -6.70
CA ARG A 374 1.48 19.38 -7.12
C ARG A 374 0.05 19.37 -7.65
N ALA A 375 -0.64 20.49 -7.52
CA ALA A 375 -1.97 20.66 -8.11
C ALA A 375 -1.91 20.40 -9.63
N GLY A 376 -2.69 19.44 -10.12
CA GLY A 376 -2.76 19.06 -11.55
C GLY A 376 -1.87 17.88 -11.98
N GLU A 377 -1.07 17.29 -11.08
CA GLU A 377 -0.39 16.01 -11.36
C GLU A 377 -1.43 14.86 -11.35
N ILE A 378 -1.50 14.06 -12.43
CA ILE A 378 -2.39 12.89 -12.55
C ILE A 378 -1.62 11.65 -12.13
N TYR A 379 -2.11 10.91 -11.14
CA TYR A 379 -1.50 9.65 -10.66
C TYR A 379 -2.58 8.73 -10.07
N GLU A 380 -2.27 7.43 -10.03
CA GLU A 380 -3.15 6.41 -9.47
C GLU A 380 -2.65 6.00 -8.07
N VAL A 381 -3.38 6.40 -7.02
CA VAL A 381 -3.16 5.84 -5.67
C VAL A 381 -3.92 4.53 -5.60
N LEU A 382 -3.25 3.43 -5.93
CA LEU A 382 -3.84 2.09 -5.91
C LEU A 382 -4.28 1.66 -4.50
N ASN A 383 -3.67 2.23 -3.44
CA ASN A 383 -4.06 1.95 -2.05
C ASN A 383 -3.63 3.09 -1.10
N PRO A 384 -4.52 4.02 -0.70
CA PRO A 384 -4.16 5.17 0.15
C PRO A 384 -3.75 4.78 1.58
N GLY A 385 -4.01 3.54 2.00
CA GLY A 385 -3.61 3.00 3.31
C GLY A 385 -2.17 2.50 3.40
N GLU A 386 -1.45 2.37 2.27
CA GLU A 386 -0.06 1.89 2.24
C GLU A 386 0.95 3.05 2.22
N ALA A 387 0.99 3.82 3.31
CA ALA A 387 1.98 4.89 3.51
C ALA A 387 3.30 4.35 4.12
N TRP A 388 3.79 3.22 3.63
CA TRP A 388 5.01 2.59 4.16
C TRP A 388 6.23 3.44 3.76
N GLY A 389 7.12 3.72 4.72
CA GLY A 389 8.30 4.58 4.50
C GLY A 389 7.98 6.09 4.41
N HIS A 390 6.76 6.52 4.77
CA HIS A 390 6.44 7.93 4.96
C HIS A 390 6.61 8.29 6.44
N SER A 391 7.46 9.26 6.72
CA SER A 391 7.67 9.83 8.05
C SER A 391 7.21 11.28 8.08
N TRP A 392 6.59 11.67 9.20
CA TRP A 392 6.10 13.03 9.36
C TRP A 392 6.43 13.56 10.75
N MET A 393 6.60 14.87 10.81
CA MET A 393 6.88 15.62 12.03
C MET A 393 5.96 16.84 12.05
N ARG A 394 5.32 17.07 13.20
CA ARG A 394 4.57 18.29 13.47
C ARG A 394 5.12 18.88 14.75
N VAL A 395 5.79 20.04 14.65
CA VAL A 395 6.34 20.75 15.81
C VAL A 395 5.89 22.21 15.73
N ARG A 396 4.99 22.61 16.63
CA ARG A 396 4.44 23.96 16.75
C ARG A 396 3.79 24.51 15.46
N GLN A 397 4.60 25.08 14.57
CA GLN A 397 4.22 25.74 13.32
C GLN A 397 5.09 25.29 12.13
N ILE A 398 5.83 24.19 12.32
CA ILE A 398 6.58 23.50 11.29
C ILE A 398 5.99 22.11 11.10
N TRP A 399 5.63 21.80 9.87
CA TRP A 399 5.27 20.46 9.44
C TRP A 399 6.30 19.98 8.42
N ILE A 400 6.90 18.83 8.69
CA ILE A 400 7.82 18.16 7.77
C ILE A 400 7.20 16.82 7.40
N ASP A 401 7.15 16.53 6.11
CA ASP A 401 6.75 15.24 5.57
C ASP A 401 7.91 14.74 4.69
N THR A 402 8.35 13.51 4.92
CA THR A 402 9.51 12.87 4.26
C THR A 402 9.20 11.45 3.85
N TYR A 403 9.82 11.00 2.76
CA TYR A 403 9.93 9.59 2.42
C TYR A 403 11.32 9.06 2.77
N ASP A 404 11.38 7.87 3.33
CA ASP A 404 12.61 7.24 3.82
C ASP A 404 13.49 6.74 2.65
N GLU A 405 12.91 6.47 1.48
CA GLU A 405 13.64 6.04 0.28
C GLU A 405 14.12 7.21 -0.57
N ALA A 406 15.32 7.11 -1.15
CA ALA A 406 15.88 8.15 -2.02
C ALA A 406 15.18 8.25 -3.39
N TYR A 407 14.62 7.13 -3.87
CA TYR A 407 13.94 7.02 -5.17
C TYR A 407 12.62 6.28 -4.99
N TRP A 408 11.50 6.93 -5.29
CA TRP A 408 10.17 6.34 -5.15
C TRP A 408 9.61 5.79 -6.49
N ASP A 409 8.70 4.84 -6.38
CA ASP A 409 8.06 4.13 -7.51
C ASP A 409 6.72 4.75 -7.95
N LYS A 410 6.24 5.78 -7.25
CA LYS A 410 4.92 6.39 -7.48
C LYS A 410 4.89 7.29 -8.72
N ILE A 411 6.03 7.88 -9.08
CA ILE A 411 6.20 8.65 -10.31
C ILE A 411 7.38 8.08 -11.06
N THR A 412 7.10 7.50 -12.22
CA THR A 412 8.10 6.84 -13.06
C THR A 412 8.00 7.25 -14.51
N THR A 413 9.15 7.31 -15.19
CA THR A 413 9.22 7.49 -16.65
C THR A 413 9.53 6.14 -17.29
N THR A 414 8.67 5.68 -18.19
CA THR A 414 8.91 4.44 -18.95
C THR A 414 9.58 4.76 -20.28
N THR A 415 10.73 4.15 -20.55
CA THR A 415 11.45 4.24 -21.81
C THR A 415 11.61 2.85 -22.42
N THR A 416 11.09 2.64 -23.62
CA THR A 416 11.30 1.38 -24.36
C THR A 416 12.62 1.44 -25.12
N VAL A 417 13.50 0.47 -24.87
CA VAL A 417 14.82 0.34 -25.51
C VAL A 417 14.91 -1.00 -26.22
N THR A 418 15.33 -0.99 -27.49
CA THR A 418 15.47 -2.21 -28.29
C THR A 418 16.95 -2.56 -28.51
N GLY A 419 17.31 -3.82 -28.26
CA GLY A 419 18.67 -4.32 -28.47
C GLY A 419 18.91 -5.65 -27.79
N THR A 420 20.17 -6.03 -27.69
CA THR A 420 20.64 -7.07 -26.78
C THR A 420 21.20 -6.41 -25.52
N GLN A 421 21.26 -7.16 -24.42
CA GLN A 421 21.70 -6.63 -23.14
C GLN A 421 22.83 -7.46 -22.54
N ILE A 422 23.81 -6.74 -22.01
CA ILE A 422 24.77 -7.26 -21.04
C ILE A 422 24.71 -6.39 -19.79
N ALA A 423 25.10 -6.95 -18.65
CA ALA A 423 25.12 -6.21 -17.40
C ALA A 423 26.25 -6.67 -16.48
N GLU A 424 26.70 -5.77 -15.63
CA GLU A 424 27.65 -6.06 -14.56
C GLU A 424 27.09 -5.55 -13.25
N THR A 425 26.97 -6.41 -12.25
CA THR A 425 26.51 -6.03 -10.92
C THR A 425 27.67 -5.62 -10.02
N TRP A 426 27.42 -4.82 -8.99
CA TRP A 426 28.38 -4.60 -7.90
C TRP A 426 27.67 -4.30 -6.58
N LEU A 427 28.36 -4.55 -5.47
CA LEU A 427 27.94 -4.11 -4.14
C LEU A 427 28.43 -2.68 -3.88
N GLN A 428 27.53 -1.78 -3.51
CA GLN A 428 27.89 -0.42 -3.11
C GLN A 428 28.27 -0.36 -1.63
N GLY A 429 29.54 -0.11 -1.35
CA GLY A 429 30.05 -0.09 0.04
C GLY A 429 29.78 1.20 0.83
N GLN A 430 29.54 2.33 0.17
CA GLN A 430 29.35 3.63 0.82
C GLN A 430 28.35 4.53 0.07
N ASN A 431 27.75 5.48 0.78
CA ASN A 431 26.87 6.50 0.19
C ASN A 431 27.69 7.43 -0.72
N MET A 432 27.27 7.60 -1.98
CA MET A 432 27.96 8.49 -2.92
C MET A 432 27.05 9.00 -4.03
N TRP A 433 27.55 9.96 -4.80
CA TRP A 433 26.97 10.36 -6.08
C TRP A 433 27.83 9.84 -7.23
N LEU A 434 27.24 9.02 -8.10
CA LEU A 434 27.84 8.54 -9.35
C LEU A 434 27.62 9.58 -10.45
N ASP A 435 28.70 10.09 -11.03
CA ASP A 435 28.66 11.13 -12.08
C ASP A 435 28.86 10.57 -13.50
N ALA A 436 29.57 9.45 -13.61
CA ALA A 436 29.87 8.83 -14.89
C ALA A 436 30.28 7.36 -14.72
N VAL A 437 30.22 6.61 -15.82
CA VAL A 437 30.75 5.26 -15.93
C VAL A 437 31.74 5.17 -17.09
N GLY A 438 32.84 4.48 -16.88
CA GLY A 438 33.86 4.17 -17.87
C GLY A 438 33.60 2.80 -18.47
N VAL A 439 33.55 2.72 -19.79
CA VAL A 439 33.44 1.48 -20.57
C VAL A 439 34.52 1.48 -21.64
N CYS A 440 35.21 0.35 -21.85
CA CYS A 440 36.23 0.23 -22.89
C CYS A 440 35.69 -0.60 -24.04
N PHE A 441 35.63 -0.01 -25.24
CA PHE A 441 35.20 -0.72 -26.45
C PHE A 441 36.40 -1.24 -27.21
N THR A 442 36.44 -2.55 -27.49
CA THR A 442 37.56 -3.20 -28.21
C THR A 442 37.31 -3.26 -29.72
N ARG A 443 36.03 -3.25 -30.12
CA ARG A 443 35.58 -3.14 -31.52
C ARG A 443 34.31 -2.31 -31.59
N LEU A 444 34.15 -1.56 -32.67
CA LEU A 444 33.00 -0.69 -32.88
C LEU A 444 32.38 -0.96 -34.23
N ALA A 445 31.05 -1.08 -34.28
CA ALA A 445 30.29 -1.16 -35.52
C ALA A 445 30.47 0.12 -36.37
N ALA A 446 30.06 0.08 -37.65
CA ALA A 446 30.08 1.28 -38.50
C ALA A 446 29.09 2.37 -38.02
N SER A 447 27.96 1.96 -37.45
CA SER A 447 26.89 2.84 -36.95
C SER A 447 26.15 2.19 -35.77
N GLY A 448 25.39 3.00 -35.03
CA GLY A 448 24.50 2.54 -33.96
C GLY A 448 24.97 2.96 -32.56
N SER A 449 24.02 3.39 -31.73
CA SER A 449 24.25 3.85 -30.36
C SER A 449 24.23 2.69 -29.35
N ALA A 450 24.73 2.96 -28.14
CA ALA A 450 24.56 2.10 -26.98
C ALA A 450 23.79 2.85 -25.91
N HIS A 451 22.79 2.20 -25.33
CA HIS A 451 22.03 2.73 -24.22
C HIS A 451 22.63 2.19 -22.91
N ILE A 452 22.95 3.10 -22.00
CA ILE A 452 23.65 2.81 -20.75
C ILE A 452 22.70 3.15 -19.61
N ALA A 453 22.41 2.18 -18.74
CA ALA A 453 21.53 2.36 -17.60
C ALA A 453 22.17 1.85 -16.31
N ILE A 454 21.83 2.50 -15.20
CA ILE A 454 22.10 2.06 -13.84
C ILE A 454 20.78 1.63 -13.22
N VAL A 455 20.73 0.39 -12.76
CA VAL A 455 19.52 -0.21 -12.19
C VAL A 455 19.80 -0.80 -10.81
N GLU A 456 18.77 -0.88 -9.97
CA GLU A 456 18.82 -1.72 -8.77
C GLU A 456 18.78 -3.21 -9.16
N VAL A 457 19.19 -4.05 -8.23
CA VAL A 457 19.29 -5.50 -8.40
C VAL A 457 18.17 -6.16 -7.58
N SER A 458 17.53 -7.18 -8.15
CA SER A 458 16.53 -8.00 -7.47
C SER A 458 17.12 -8.81 -6.30
N ASP A 459 16.27 -9.35 -5.44
CA ASP A 459 16.69 -10.20 -4.30
C ASP A 459 17.51 -11.43 -4.71
N TYR A 460 17.38 -11.87 -5.96
CA TYR A 460 18.12 -12.99 -6.54
C TYR A 460 19.47 -12.58 -7.17
N GLY A 461 19.87 -11.30 -7.07
CA GLY A 461 21.12 -10.80 -7.63
C GLY A 461 21.06 -10.44 -9.11
N LEU A 462 19.88 -10.46 -9.75
CA LEU A 462 19.69 -10.12 -11.17
C LEU A 462 19.37 -8.63 -11.38
N PRO A 463 19.90 -7.97 -12.42
CA PRO A 463 19.53 -6.59 -12.76
C PRO A 463 18.02 -6.41 -12.97
N ASN A 464 17.44 -5.34 -12.42
CA ASN A 464 16.00 -5.07 -12.53
C ASN A 464 15.71 -3.80 -13.35
N LEU A 465 15.33 -3.98 -14.61
CA LEU A 465 15.02 -2.86 -15.53
C LEU A 465 13.82 -2.01 -15.09
N LYS A 466 12.93 -2.57 -14.24
CA LYS A 466 11.81 -1.83 -13.64
C LYS A 466 12.24 -0.95 -12.46
N GLN A 467 13.51 -1.01 -12.07
CA GLN A 467 14.10 -0.18 -11.01
C GLN A 467 15.32 0.57 -11.56
N CYS A 468 15.14 1.23 -12.70
CA CYS A 468 16.17 2.10 -13.27
C CYS A 468 16.28 3.39 -12.46
N ILE A 469 17.51 3.81 -12.14
CA ILE A 469 17.77 5.06 -11.39
C ILE A 469 18.51 6.10 -12.24
N ALA A 470 19.23 5.66 -13.27
CA ALA A 470 19.88 6.55 -14.24
C ALA A 470 19.98 5.89 -15.61
N GLN A 471 19.87 6.68 -16.68
CA GLN A 471 20.08 6.19 -18.04
C GLN A 471 20.62 7.30 -18.95
N THR A 472 21.31 6.91 -20.01
CA THR A 472 21.78 7.81 -21.07
C THR A 472 22.02 7.04 -22.37
N THR A 473 21.98 7.75 -23.49
CA THR A 473 22.30 7.17 -24.80
C THR A 473 23.67 7.65 -25.26
N LEU A 474 24.60 6.72 -25.39
CA LEU A 474 25.93 6.95 -25.94
C LEU A 474 25.87 6.83 -27.47
N LEU A 475 26.04 7.95 -28.15
CA LEU A 475 26.12 8.00 -29.61
C LEU A 475 27.45 7.41 -30.11
N ARG A 476 27.43 6.89 -31.34
CA ARG A 476 28.54 6.13 -31.94
C ARG A 476 29.84 6.95 -32.03
N GLU A 477 29.73 8.23 -32.35
CA GLU A 477 30.84 9.17 -32.49
C GLU A 477 31.55 9.47 -31.17
N ASN A 478 30.88 9.24 -30.04
CA ASN A 478 31.43 9.47 -28.70
C ASN A 478 32.12 8.22 -28.13
N MET A 479 32.06 7.09 -28.82
CA MET A 479 32.71 5.84 -28.43
C MET A 479 34.18 5.85 -28.86
N LYS A 480 35.08 5.54 -27.92
CA LYS A 480 36.52 5.42 -28.18
C LYS A 480 36.91 3.96 -28.35
N LEU A 481 37.70 3.68 -29.39
CA LEU A 481 38.25 2.36 -29.66
C LEU A 481 39.54 2.13 -28.83
N ASN A 482 39.64 0.98 -28.16
CA ASN A 482 40.80 0.57 -27.36
C ASN A 482 41.22 1.59 -26.29
N ALA A 483 40.28 2.39 -25.83
CA ALA A 483 40.46 3.38 -24.79
C ALA A 483 39.16 3.50 -23.98
N GLU A 484 39.30 3.96 -22.74
CA GLU A 484 38.14 4.22 -21.89
C GLU A 484 37.25 5.33 -22.49
N THR A 485 36.01 4.97 -22.72
CA THR A 485 34.92 5.88 -23.00
C THR A 485 34.26 6.25 -21.68
N VAL A 486 34.45 7.49 -21.23
CA VAL A 486 33.79 8.01 -20.04
C VAL A 486 32.39 8.50 -20.45
N VAL A 487 31.37 7.76 -20.04
CA VAL A 487 29.97 8.04 -20.32
C VAL A 487 29.41 8.90 -19.18
N PRO A 488 29.12 10.19 -19.41
CA PRO A 488 28.53 11.04 -18.38
C PRO A 488 27.09 10.61 -18.10
N LEU A 489 26.74 10.55 -16.82
CA LEU A 489 25.39 10.36 -16.34
C LEU A 489 24.91 11.65 -15.67
N GLN A 490 23.60 11.77 -15.47
CA GLN A 490 23.11 12.66 -14.42
C GLN A 490 23.66 12.16 -13.08
N PRO A 491 24.17 13.03 -12.19
CA PRO A 491 24.63 12.61 -10.88
C PRO A 491 23.54 11.81 -10.17
N THR A 492 23.85 10.57 -9.82
CA THR A 492 22.87 9.61 -9.30
C THR A 492 23.34 9.13 -7.95
N TYR A 493 22.46 9.20 -6.95
CA TYR A 493 22.80 8.77 -5.61
C TYR A 493 22.79 7.23 -5.52
N LEU A 494 23.85 6.67 -4.96
CA LEU A 494 23.96 5.25 -4.67
C LEU A 494 24.08 5.06 -3.16
N SER A 495 23.16 4.28 -2.59
CA SER A 495 23.11 3.98 -1.16
C SER A 495 24.07 2.85 -0.81
N ALA A 496 24.72 2.96 0.36
CA ALA A 496 25.53 1.89 0.93
C ALA A 496 24.69 0.64 1.22
N GLY A 497 25.30 -0.53 1.08
CA GLY A 497 24.66 -1.82 1.37
C GLY A 497 23.74 -2.35 0.26
N LYS A 498 23.40 -1.54 -0.74
CA LYS A 498 22.63 -1.98 -1.92
C LYS A 498 23.53 -2.51 -3.04
N ARG A 499 22.97 -3.37 -3.88
CA ARG A 499 23.59 -3.82 -5.13
C ARG A 499 22.97 -3.06 -6.31
N TYR A 500 23.83 -2.65 -7.23
CA TYR A 500 23.44 -1.98 -8.48
C TYR A 500 24.01 -2.73 -9.66
N ALA A 501 23.46 -2.48 -10.86
CA ALA A 501 23.97 -3.02 -12.10
C ALA A 501 24.14 -1.94 -13.17
N LEU A 502 25.21 -2.09 -13.96
CA LEU A 502 25.47 -1.31 -15.16
C LEU A 502 24.95 -2.14 -16.32
N VAL A 503 23.91 -1.67 -16.99
CA VAL A 503 23.28 -2.35 -18.13
C VAL A 503 23.67 -1.61 -19.41
N ILE A 504 24.18 -2.36 -20.39
CA ILE A 504 24.48 -1.87 -21.73
C ILE A 504 23.53 -2.55 -22.71
N THR A 505 22.71 -1.75 -23.40
CA THR A 505 21.78 -2.23 -24.42
C THR A 505 22.15 -1.67 -25.79
N THR A 506 22.32 -2.52 -26.80
CA THR A 506 22.54 -2.06 -28.19
C THR A 506 22.10 -3.10 -29.20
N ALA A 507 21.70 -2.66 -30.40
CA ALA A 507 21.46 -3.54 -31.55
C ALA A 507 22.65 -3.56 -32.53
N ALA A 508 23.69 -2.78 -32.27
CA ALA A 508 24.86 -2.67 -33.13
C ALA A 508 25.99 -3.58 -32.66
N ASP A 509 26.83 -4.02 -33.61
CA ASP A 509 27.96 -4.94 -33.38
C ASP A 509 29.15 -4.27 -32.65
N HIS A 510 28.91 -3.78 -31.44
CA HIS A 510 29.91 -3.24 -30.53
C HIS A 510 30.46 -4.34 -29.63
N TRP A 511 31.76 -4.25 -29.33
CA TRP A 511 32.46 -5.17 -28.44
C TRP A 511 33.06 -4.40 -27.28
N VAL A 512 32.93 -4.96 -26.07
CA VAL A 512 33.43 -4.37 -24.84
C VAL A 512 34.50 -5.25 -24.22
N ALA A 513 35.44 -4.63 -23.53
CA ALA A 513 36.51 -5.33 -22.83
C ALA A 513 35.98 -6.10 -21.62
N VAL A 514 36.57 -7.27 -21.35
CA VAL A 514 36.30 -8.07 -20.14
C VAL A 514 37.57 -8.29 -19.32
N VAL A 515 37.35 -8.61 -18.06
CA VAL A 515 38.33 -8.92 -17.02
C VAL A 515 38.12 -10.37 -16.58
N PRO A 516 39.15 -11.11 -16.11
CA PRO A 516 38.94 -12.46 -15.59
C PRO A 516 38.06 -12.41 -14.34
N GLY A 517 37.07 -13.31 -14.26
CA GLY A 517 36.00 -13.34 -13.22
C GLY A 517 36.47 -13.38 -11.76
N GLN A 518 37.74 -13.68 -11.52
CA GLN A 518 38.33 -13.71 -10.18
C GLN A 518 38.87 -12.35 -9.71
N GLN A 519 38.99 -11.36 -10.60
CA GLN A 519 39.53 -10.05 -10.24
C GLN A 519 38.47 -9.12 -9.64
N PHE A 520 37.19 -9.28 -9.99
CA PHE A 520 36.10 -8.45 -9.48
C PHE A 520 35.12 -9.22 -8.58
N THR A 521 35.60 -9.56 -7.38
CA THR A 521 34.85 -10.38 -6.39
C THR A 521 33.57 -9.72 -5.84
N GLN A 522 33.34 -8.44 -6.12
CA GLN A 522 32.16 -7.70 -5.63
C GLN A 522 30.99 -7.72 -6.63
N GLY A 523 31.22 -8.23 -7.84
CA GLY A 523 30.27 -8.22 -8.95
C GLY A 523 30.01 -9.58 -9.57
N THR A 524 29.25 -9.55 -10.66
CA THR A 524 28.90 -10.71 -11.48
C THR A 524 28.42 -10.18 -12.82
N PHE A 525 28.94 -10.77 -13.89
CA PHE A 525 28.53 -10.48 -15.26
C PHE A 525 27.28 -11.25 -15.67
N PHE A 526 26.40 -10.58 -16.38
CA PHE A 526 25.17 -11.14 -16.94
C PHE A 526 25.03 -10.80 -18.42
N TYR A 527 24.37 -11.69 -19.15
CA TYR A 527 23.94 -11.48 -20.53
C TYR A 527 22.52 -12.03 -20.69
N VAL A 528 21.77 -11.48 -21.64
CA VAL A 528 20.38 -11.89 -21.88
C VAL A 528 20.31 -12.99 -22.93
N LEU A 529 19.56 -14.06 -22.64
CA LEU A 529 19.17 -15.11 -23.59
C LEU A 529 17.65 -15.20 -23.60
N ASP A 530 17.04 -15.27 -24.78
CA ASP A 530 15.59 -15.44 -24.97
C ASP A 530 14.72 -14.43 -24.17
N GLY A 531 15.22 -13.20 -24.00
CA GLY A 531 14.50 -12.12 -23.31
C GLY A 531 14.62 -12.11 -21.78
N ALA A 532 15.40 -13.02 -21.18
CA ALA A 532 15.70 -13.04 -19.75
C ALA A 532 17.21 -13.05 -19.46
N TYR A 533 17.64 -12.51 -18.32
CA TYR A 533 19.03 -12.63 -17.89
C TYR A 533 19.38 -14.10 -17.64
N ALA A 534 20.46 -14.57 -18.27
CA ALA A 534 21.02 -15.90 -18.06
C ALA A 534 21.65 -16.00 -16.66
N GLN A 535 21.99 -17.23 -16.22
CA GLN A 535 22.78 -17.43 -15.01
C GLN A 535 24.12 -16.68 -15.12
N GLY A 536 24.49 -15.95 -14.05
CA GLY A 536 25.70 -15.12 -14.03
C GLY A 536 26.96 -15.88 -14.43
N ASP A 537 27.81 -15.24 -15.22
CA ASP A 537 29.07 -15.81 -15.68
C ASP A 537 30.15 -15.62 -14.61
N ALA A 538 30.72 -16.72 -14.12
CA ALA A 538 31.75 -16.69 -13.08
C ALA A 538 33.18 -16.56 -13.63
N PHE A 539 33.38 -16.63 -14.95
CA PHE A 539 34.71 -16.65 -15.56
C PHE A 539 35.14 -15.30 -16.13
N LYS A 540 34.20 -14.38 -16.36
CA LYS A 540 34.45 -13.06 -16.93
C LYS A 540 33.60 -12.00 -16.26
N ASP A 541 34.19 -10.83 -16.04
CA ASP A 541 33.50 -9.62 -15.59
C ASP A 541 33.64 -8.53 -16.65
N LEU A 542 32.68 -7.60 -16.70
CA LEU A 542 32.80 -6.43 -17.57
C LEU A 542 33.94 -5.52 -17.10
N TRP A 543 34.75 -5.02 -18.03
CA TRP A 543 35.64 -3.91 -17.70
C TRP A 543 34.82 -2.64 -17.51
N MET A 544 34.73 -2.17 -16.27
CA MET A 544 34.05 -0.92 -15.93
C MET A 544 34.85 -0.10 -14.92
N ARG A 545 34.65 1.22 -14.98
CA ARG A 545 35.13 2.15 -13.95
C ARG A 545 34.00 3.05 -13.51
N LEU A 546 33.77 3.16 -12.22
CA LEU A 546 32.75 4.05 -11.65
C LEU A 546 33.42 5.37 -11.25
N TYR A 547 32.81 6.49 -11.64
CA TYR A 547 33.28 7.82 -11.28
C TYR A 547 32.33 8.51 -10.33
N ARG A 548 32.84 8.91 -9.16
CA ARG A 548 32.07 9.62 -8.14
C ARG A 548 32.25 11.13 -8.20
N CYS A 549 31.30 11.85 -7.60
CA CYS A 549 31.46 13.25 -7.24
C CYS A 549 32.36 13.38 -6.00
N LYS A 550 33.47 14.11 -6.11
CA LYS A 550 34.28 14.59 -4.98
C LYS A 550 33.99 16.07 -4.77
N PHE A 551 33.29 16.40 -3.68
CA PHE A 551 32.86 17.76 -3.40
C PHE A 551 34.03 18.63 -2.92
N ASN A 552 34.03 19.90 -3.35
CA ASN A 552 35.12 20.83 -3.08
C ASN A 552 35.15 21.31 -1.63
N THR A 553 33.99 21.36 -0.97
CA THR A 553 33.84 21.83 0.42
C THR A 553 32.90 20.90 1.19
N ALA A 554 33.02 20.86 2.51
CA ALA A 554 32.12 20.13 3.40
C ALA A 554 30.82 20.91 3.75
N ARG A 555 30.82 22.21 3.47
CA ARG A 555 29.66 23.10 3.62
C ARG A 555 29.56 24.01 2.40
N ALA A 556 28.39 24.10 1.81
CA ALA A 556 28.10 25.02 0.70
C ALA A 556 26.81 25.79 1.00
N VAL A 557 26.78 27.06 0.61
CA VAL A 557 25.61 27.92 0.74
C VAL A 557 25.30 28.45 -0.65
N ILE A 558 24.11 28.13 -1.16
CA ILE A 558 23.70 28.47 -2.51
C ILE A 558 22.44 29.34 -2.42
N THR A 559 22.51 30.53 -3.03
CA THR A 559 21.39 31.49 -3.02
C THR A 559 20.35 31.10 -4.06
N LEU A 560 19.09 31.02 -3.63
CA LEU A 560 17.95 30.74 -4.48
C LEU A 560 17.21 32.03 -4.81
N ASN A 561 16.32 31.96 -5.79
CA ASN A 561 15.45 33.09 -6.09
C ASN A 561 14.63 33.49 -4.85
N PRO A 562 14.49 34.80 -4.57
CA PRO A 562 13.75 35.27 -3.42
C PRO A 562 12.27 34.89 -3.54
N LEU A 563 11.64 34.65 -2.41
CA LEU A 563 10.21 34.46 -2.31
C LEU A 563 9.52 35.82 -2.31
N GLN A 564 8.41 35.95 -3.03
CA GLN A 564 7.68 37.21 -3.13
C GLN A 564 6.17 36.97 -3.07
N LEU A 565 5.47 37.80 -2.30
CA LEU A 565 4.02 37.86 -2.26
C LEU A 565 3.59 39.30 -1.97
N PRO A 566 2.92 39.99 -2.91
CA PRO A 566 2.33 41.29 -2.66
C PRO A 566 1.40 41.25 -1.44
N GLY A 567 1.59 42.16 -0.49
CA GLY A 567 0.84 42.17 0.77
C GLY A 567 1.43 41.31 1.90
N GLY A 568 2.58 40.67 1.68
CA GLY A 568 3.37 40.04 2.73
C GLY A 568 3.18 38.52 2.87
N ILE A 569 4.23 37.82 3.29
CA ILE A 569 4.26 36.36 3.46
C ILE A 569 4.08 35.99 4.94
N LEU A 570 3.14 35.09 5.26
CA LEU A 570 2.93 34.54 6.61
C LEU A 570 3.05 33.01 6.69
N ALA A 571 3.11 32.35 5.54
CA ALA A 571 3.39 30.94 5.46
C ALA A 571 4.14 30.58 4.18
N ILE A 572 4.97 29.55 4.30
CA ILE A 572 5.83 29.00 3.26
C ILE A 572 5.61 27.49 3.25
N ASP A 573 5.33 26.95 2.08
CA ASP A 573 5.20 25.53 1.82
C ASP A 573 6.14 25.16 0.68
N LEU A 574 7.25 24.53 1.05
CA LEU A 574 8.30 24.10 0.15
C LEU A 574 8.12 22.62 -0.13
N ILE A 575 7.83 22.27 -1.38
CA ILE A 575 7.90 20.90 -1.86
C ILE A 575 9.18 20.79 -2.68
N ALA A 576 10.12 19.96 -2.25
CA ALA A 576 11.40 19.81 -2.91
C ALA A 576 11.76 18.35 -3.15
N GLY A 577 12.25 18.02 -4.35
CA GLY A 577 12.88 16.72 -4.60
C GLY A 577 14.28 16.72 -3.99
N THR A 578 14.49 15.99 -2.90
CA THR A 578 15.74 16.03 -2.14
C THR A 578 16.28 14.64 -1.88
N ILE A 579 17.60 14.52 -1.86
CA ILE A 579 18.27 13.33 -1.31
C ILE A 579 19.17 13.84 -0.20
N ILE A 580 18.92 13.39 1.02
CA ILE A 580 19.68 13.75 2.21
C ILE A 580 20.32 12.47 2.76
N PRO A 581 21.56 12.16 2.34
CA PRO A 581 22.28 10.99 2.85
C PRO A 581 22.47 11.03 4.38
N ASP A 582 22.58 9.86 5.00
CA ASP A 582 22.86 9.75 6.43
C ASP A 582 24.11 10.55 6.84
N GLY A 583 24.00 11.30 7.94
CA GLY A 583 25.09 12.15 8.44
C GLY A 583 25.29 13.46 7.66
N THR A 584 24.42 13.78 6.70
CA THR A 584 24.38 15.08 6.01
C THR A 584 23.11 15.85 6.38
N SER A 585 23.05 17.14 6.05
CA SER A 585 21.83 17.94 6.24
C SER A 585 21.67 18.98 5.14
N LEU A 586 20.44 19.12 4.64
CA LEU A 586 20.01 20.20 3.77
C LEU A 586 19.01 21.06 4.53
N THR A 587 19.33 22.35 4.70
CA THR A 587 18.42 23.30 5.35
C THR A 587 18.15 24.49 4.45
N TYR A 588 17.01 25.12 4.67
CA TYR A 588 16.59 26.31 3.94
C TYR A 588 16.53 27.48 4.91
N GLU A 589 17.09 28.61 4.50
CA GLU A 589 17.17 29.80 5.33
C GLU A 589 16.56 31.00 4.61
N ILE A 590 15.80 31.79 5.35
CA ILE A 590 15.23 33.06 4.89
C ILE A 590 15.93 34.24 5.57
N GLN A 591 16.01 35.37 4.87
CA GLN A 591 16.58 36.59 5.45
C GLN A 591 15.50 37.56 5.93
N VAL A 592 15.60 38.00 7.18
CA VAL A 592 14.78 39.08 7.75
C VAL A 592 15.67 40.02 8.56
N GLY A 593 15.55 41.34 8.34
CA GLY A 593 16.34 42.33 9.09
C GLY A 593 17.86 42.11 8.98
N SER A 594 18.33 41.68 7.80
CA SER A 594 19.73 41.31 7.52
C SER A 594 20.26 40.06 8.25
N GLN A 595 19.44 39.37 9.05
CA GLN A 595 19.78 38.10 9.70
C GLN A 595 19.15 36.93 8.94
N TRP A 596 19.85 35.79 8.91
CA TRP A 596 19.39 34.56 8.28
C TRP A 596 18.81 33.62 9.33
N PHE A 597 17.60 33.14 9.09
CA PHE A 597 16.88 32.22 9.95
C PHE A 597 16.60 30.92 9.22
N ASN A 598 16.88 29.80 9.87
CA ASN A 598 16.56 28.48 9.35
C ASN A 598 15.07 28.20 9.53
N LEU A 599 14.41 27.69 8.49
CA LEU A 599 12.98 27.37 8.50
C LEU A 599 12.62 26.33 9.58
N ILE A 600 13.55 25.45 9.96
CA ILE A 600 13.30 24.44 11.00
C ILE A 600 13.48 24.97 12.44
N ASP A 601 14.09 26.15 12.60
CA ASP A 601 14.36 26.75 13.92
C ASP A 601 13.26 27.76 14.32
N VAL A 602 12.02 27.29 14.53
CA VAL A 602 10.87 28.17 14.91
C VAL A 602 11.10 29.00 16.17
N ASP A 603 11.98 28.57 17.07
CA ASP A 603 12.27 29.33 18.29
C ASP A 603 13.02 30.63 18.00
N LYS A 604 13.67 30.74 16.84
CA LYS A 604 14.53 31.87 16.49
C LYS A 604 13.78 33.00 15.79
N TYR A 605 12.82 32.65 14.93
CA TYR A 605 12.00 33.64 14.25
C TYR A 605 10.67 33.02 13.82
N MET A 606 9.60 33.81 13.90
CA MET A 606 8.28 33.47 13.36
C MET A 606 7.89 34.49 12.29
N LEU A 607 7.30 34.05 11.18
CA LEU A 607 6.79 34.98 10.17
C LEU A 607 5.75 35.91 10.80
N GLY A 608 5.88 37.22 10.56
CA GLY A 608 5.03 38.23 11.20
C GLY A 608 5.47 38.68 12.60
N GLN A 609 6.55 38.13 13.15
CA GLN A 609 7.07 38.54 14.47
C GLN A 609 7.41 40.04 14.47
N GLY A 610 7.00 40.75 15.53
CA GLY A 610 7.17 42.19 15.63
C GLY A 610 6.23 43.01 14.73
N GLY A 611 5.19 42.39 14.15
CA GLY A 611 4.17 43.07 13.36
C GLY A 611 4.55 43.32 11.89
N THR A 612 5.76 42.95 11.48
CA THR A 612 6.24 43.15 10.10
C THR A 612 5.90 41.94 9.24
N ILE A 613 5.20 42.16 8.13
CA ILE A 613 4.89 41.12 7.14
C ILE A 613 5.68 41.41 5.86
N PRO A 614 6.88 40.83 5.69
CA PRO A 614 7.75 41.13 4.55
C PRO A 614 7.14 40.60 3.24
N PRO A 615 7.01 41.44 2.19
CA PRO A 615 6.53 41.00 0.88
C PRO A 615 7.60 40.27 0.06
N LEU A 616 8.87 40.36 0.46
CA LEU A 616 10.00 39.71 -0.18
C LEU A 616 10.89 39.07 0.88
N LEU A 617 11.23 37.81 0.70
CA LEU A 617 12.10 37.03 1.57
C LEU A 617 13.22 36.41 0.72
N PRO A 618 14.47 36.91 0.83
CA PRO A 618 15.62 36.23 0.24
C PRO A 618 15.73 34.81 0.79
N LEU A 619 15.98 33.83 -0.08
CA LEU A 619 16.03 32.41 0.24
C LEU A 619 17.40 31.82 -0.14
N ARG A 620 17.93 30.93 0.69
CA ARG A 620 19.12 30.14 0.35
C ARG A 620 19.00 28.71 0.86
N ALA A 621 19.69 27.80 0.19
CA ALA A 621 19.88 26.43 0.62
C ALA A 621 21.29 26.26 1.22
N VAL A 622 21.37 25.64 2.39
CA VAL A 622 22.61 25.34 3.11
C VAL A 622 22.82 23.84 3.09
N TYR A 623 23.90 23.43 2.45
CA TYR A 623 24.35 22.05 2.33
C TYR A 623 25.43 21.79 3.37
N MET A 624 25.24 20.77 4.19
CA MET A 624 26.27 20.26 5.09
C MET A 624 26.45 18.77 4.84
N GLY A 625 27.70 18.35 4.68
CA GLY A 625 28.06 16.95 4.48
C GLY A 625 29.57 16.77 4.57
N SER A 626 30.11 15.95 3.68
CA SER A 626 31.53 15.70 3.56
C SER A 626 32.00 15.89 2.12
N VAL A 627 33.31 15.83 1.90
CA VAL A 627 33.87 15.84 0.54
C VAL A 627 33.51 14.59 -0.27
N ASP A 628 33.06 13.52 0.38
CA ASP A 628 32.70 12.25 -0.26
C ASP A 628 31.20 12.08 -0.48
N CYS A 629 30.37 12.80 0.28
CA CYS A 629 28.91 12.72 0.18
C CYS A 629 28.25 14.03 0.64
N MET A 630 27.31 14.53 -0.16
CA MET A 630 26.54 15.76 0.07
C MET A 630 25.06 15.52 -0.18
N PRO A 631 24.16 16.36 0.39
CA PRO A 631 22.77 16.36 -0.03
C PRO A 631 22.61 16.90 -1.46
N GLY A 632 21.52 16.49 -2.12
CA GLY A 632 21.15 16.95 -3.46
C GLY A 632 19.74 17.54 -3.51
N LEU A 633 19.53 18.48 -4.43
CA LEU A 633 18.26 19.17 -4.62
C LEU A 633 17.88 19.17 -6.11
N ASN A 634 16.77 18.52 -6.46
CA ASN A 634 16.21 18.54 -7.81
C ASN A 634 15.34 19.79 -7.99
N LEU A 635 15.79 20.76 -8.79
CA LEU A 635 15.08 22.02 -9.02
C LEU A 635 13.82 21.88 -9.89
N ILE A 636 13.79 20.94 -10.84
CA ILE A 636 12.68 20.81 -11.83
C ILE A 636 11.37 20.41 -11.13
N ASP A 637 11.46 19.52 -10.15
CA ASP A 637 10.31 19.01 -9.41
C ASP A 637 10.09 19.72 -8.07
N SER A 638 10.79 20.82 -7.84
CA SER A 638 10.69 21.60 -6.61
C SER A 638 9.90 22.90 -6.83
N SER A 639 9.00 23.21 -5.92
CA SER A 639 8.20 24.43 -5.92
C SER A 639 8.02 24.99 -4.53
N VAL A 640 7.90 26.30 -4.44
CA VAL A 640 7.54 27.00 -3.21
C VAL A 640 6.17 27.64 -3.40
N HIS A 641 5.26 27.29 -2.52
CA HIS A 641 4.00 27.99 -2.35
C HIS A 641 4.15 28.94 -1.15
N VAL A 642 3.79 30.20 -1.35
CA VAL A 642 3.76 31.20 -0.28
C VAL A 642 2.34 31.73 -0.13
N SER A 643 1.91 31.88 1.11
CA SER A 643 0.54 32.31 1.42
C SER A 643 0.49 33.34 2.53
N ARG A 644 -0.63 34.05 2.53
CA ARG A 644 -1.09 34.88 3.62
C ARG A 644 -2.51 34.43 3.99
N PRO A 645 -2.75 33.92 5.20
CA PRO A 645 -4.08 33.52 5.63
C PRO A 645 -5.07 34.69 5.55
N ASP A 646 -6.31 34.35 5.22
CA ASP A 646 -7.45 35.26 5.32
C ASP A 646 -7.80 35.51 6.79
N VAL A 647 -8.60 36.55 7.01
CA VAL A 647 -9.07 36.94 8.34
C VAL A 647 -10.34 36.19 8.75
N TYR A 648 -10.88 35.32 7.89
CA TYR A 648 -12.04 34.50 8.20
C TYR A 648 -12.02 33.18 7.43
N ALA A 649 -12.74 32.18 7.94
CA ALA A 649 -13.08 30.96 7.24
C ALA A 649 -14.57 30.64 7.42
N GLN A 650 -15.18 30.03 6.42
CA GLN A 650 -16.52 29.47 6.49
C GLN A 650 -16.50 28.04 5.96
N HIS A 651 -16.97 27.08 6.73
CA HIS A 651 -16.99 25.67 6.35
C HIS A 651 -18.42 25.15 6.41
N VAL A 652 -18.81 24.41 5.37
CA VAL A 652 -20.09 23.72 5.30
C VAL A 652 -19.84 22.21 5.30
N THR A 653 -20.54 21.48 6.16
CA THR A 653 -20.51 20.02 6.13
C THR A 653 -21.31 19.45 4.97
N THR A 654 -21.04 18.19 4.62
CA THR A 654 -21.97 17.41 3.80
C THR A 654 -23.35 17.28 4.48
N THR A 655 -24.38 16.95 3.70
CA THR A 655 -25.75 16.84 4.21
C THR A 655 -25.88 15.69 5.20
N ARG A 656 -26.26 16.02 6.44
CA ARG A 656 -26.68 15.05 7.44
C ARG A 656 -28.12 14.62 7.22
N THR A 657 -28.37 13.32 7.23
CA THR A 657 -29.71 12.73 7.22
C THR A 657 -29.89 11.96 8.53
N LEU A 658 -30.90 12.34 9.30
CA LEU A 658 -31.22 11.72 10.58
C LEU A 658 -32.10 10.48 10.39
N PRO A 659 -31.94 9.43 11.21
CA PRO A 659 -32.80 8.26 11.18
C PRO A 659 -34.23 8.56 11.67
N ALA A 660 -34.41 9.60 12.49
CA ALA A 660 -35.71 10.15 12.88
C ALA A 660 -35.70 11.70 12.86
N PRO A 661 -36.83 12.36 12.54
CA PRO A 661 -36.92 13.82 12.62
C PRO A 661 -36.67 14.32 14.04
N SER A 662 -35.87 15.38 14.20
CA SER A 662 -35.57 15.99 15.52
C SER A 662 -35.81 17.50 15.53
N THR A 663 -36.25 18.02 16.67
CA THR A 663 -36.38 19.46 16.96
C THR A 663 -35.19 20.01 17.74
N GLN A 664 -34.26 19.17 18.19
CA GLN A 664 -33.13 19.58 19.00
C GLN A 664 -31.83 18.99 18.49
N ILE A 665 -30.95 19.87 17.99
CA ILE A 665 -29.64 19.49 17.48
C ILE A 665 -28.57 20.16 18.34
N ARG A 666 -27.49 19.44 18.63
CA ARG A 666 -26.33 19.96 19.33
C ARG A 666 -25.08 19.74 18.50
N VAL A 667 -24.30 20.79 18.35
CA VAL A 667 -23.00 20.77 17.66
C VAL A 667 -21.92 21.17 18.66
N ILE A 668 -20.85 20.40 18.73
CA ILE A 668 -19.69 20.64 19.58
C ILE A 668 -18.48 20.82 18.67
N GLU A 669 -17.81 21.95 18.78
CA GLU A 669 -16.60 22.27 18.02
C GLU A 669 -15.45 22.56 18.98
N ARG A 670 -14.27 22.03 18.68
CA ARG A 670 -13.02 22.33 19.40
C ARG A 670 -12.18 23.31 18.59
N TYR A 671 -11.83 24.43 19.20
CA TYR A 671 -10.98 25.48 18.64
C TYR A 671 -9.60 25.44 19.28
N GLU A 672 -8.59 25.28 18.44
CA GLU A 672 -7.18 25.18 18.85
C GLU A 672 -6.42 26.41 18.40
N GLY A 673 -5.63 27.01 19.30
CA GLY A 673 -5.01 28.32 19.11
C GLY A 673 -5.98 29.50 19.25
N PHE A 674 -7.15 29.29 19.88
CA PHE A 674 -8.16 30.33 20.05
C PHE A 674 -7.75 31.38 21.10
N ASP A 675 -7.69 32.65 20.71
CA ASP A 675 -7.43 33.79 21.58
C ASP A 675 -8.65 34.73 21.54
N PRO A 676 -9.44 34.83 22.62
CA PRO A 676 -10.68 35.62 22.63
C PRO A 676 -10.47 37.12 22.39
N ILE A 677 -9.23 37.63 22.48
CA ILE A 677 -8.91 39.03 22.18
C ILE A 677 -8.98 39.30 20.67
N TYR A 678 -8.56 38.33 19.85
CA TYR A 678 -8.44 38.48 18.41
C TYR A 678 -9.47 37.67 17.64
N HIS A 679 -9.96 36.57 18.22
CA HIS A 679 -10.70 35.54 17.50
C HIS A 679 -12.17 35.52 17.90
N THR A 680 -13.03 35.27 16.91
CA THR A 680 -14.45 34.94 17.12
C THR A 680 -14.82 33.70 16.31
N ALA A 681 -15.80 32.95 16.79
CA ALA A 681 -16.26 31.73 16.14
C ALA A 681 -17.77 31.57 16.34
N SER A 682 -18.47 31.19 15.28
CA SER A 682 -19.91 30.98 15.27
C SER A 682 -20.28 29.74 14.48
N CYS A 683 -21.38 29.10 14.88
CA CYS A 683 -21.90 27.91 14.23
C CYS A 683 -23.39 28.15 13.95
N LYS A 684 -23.85 27.76 12.76
CA LYS A 684 -25.27 27.82 12.36
C LYS A 684 -25.68 26.49 11.73
N LEU A 685 -26.97 26.19 11.75
CA LEU A 685 -27.53 25.08 10.98
C LEU A 685 -28.14 25.58 9.67
N LEU A 686 -27.86 24.88 8.58
CA LEU A 686 -28.54 25.06 7.30
C LEU A 686 -29.64 24.01 7.20
N THR A 687 -30.89 24.45 7.04
CA THR A 687 -32.09 23.62 6.98
C THR A 687 -32.95 23.99 5.77
N GLY A 688 -33.99 23.20 5.48
CA GLY A 688 -34.84 23.39 4.30
C GLY A 688 -34.32 22.66 3.06
N ALA A 689 -34.18 21.34 3.16
CA ALA A 689 -33.79 20.48 2.04
C ALA A 689 -34.76 20.59 0.84
N PRO A 690 -34.29 20.39 -0.41
CA PRO A 690 -32.91 20.09 -0.80
C PRO A 690 -32.00 21.33 -0.92
N GLY A 691 -32.56 22.55 -0.79
CA GLY A 691 -31.83 23.80 -1.05
C GLY A 691 -30.98 24.32 0.12
N PHE A 692 -31.28 23.92 1.36
CA PHE A 692 -30.55 24.33 2.58
C PHE A 692 -30.42 25.86 2.76
N GLY A 693 -31.40 26.63 2.28
CA GLY A 693 -31.36 28.09 2.28
C GLY A 693 -31.68 28.75 3.62
N THR A 694 -32.22 28.01 4.60
CA THR A 694 -32.59 28.57 5.91
C THR A 694 -31.43 28.42 6.90
N GLN A 695 -30.86 29.55 7.34
CA GLN A 695 -29.85 29.57 8.39
C GLN A 695 -30.49 29.74 9.77
N VAL A 696 -30.25 28.80 10.67
CA VAL A 696 -30.73 28.84 12.06
C VAL A 696 -29.56 29.11 13.00
N SER A 697 -29.69 30.16 13.81
CA SER A 697 -28.73 30.49 14.87
C SER A 697 -28.94 29.60 16.11
N PRO A 698 -27.89 29.35 16.91
CA PRO A 698 -28.01 28.57 18.14
C PRO A 698 -28.88 29.30 19.15
N SER A 699 -29.72 28.55 19.87
CA SER A 699 -30.51 29.05 20.99
C SER A 699 -29.65 29.36 22.22
N SER A 700 -28.54 28.62 22.41
CA SER A 700 -27.55 28.90 23.44
C SER A 700 -26.17 28.36 23.06
N VAL A 701 -25.13 28.99 23.59
CA VAL A 701 -23.72 28.57 23.42
C VAL A 701 -23.06 28.46 24.78
N SER A 702 -22.40 27.35 25.06
CA SER A 702 -21.58 27.16 26.26
C SER A 702 -20.14 26.84 25.89
N THR A 703 -19.18 27.40 26.62
CA THR A 703 -17.74 27.21 26.37
C THR A 703 -17.11 26.46 27.54
N PHE A 704 -16.34 25.43 27.21
CA PHE A 704 -15.43 24.73 28.10
C PHE A 704 -14.00 24.98 27.63
N ILE A 705 -13.06 25.19 28.55
CA ILE A 705 -11.64 25.32 28.22
C ILE A 705 -10.96 24.06 28.74
N ASP A 706 -10.33 23.30 27.84
CA ASP A 706 -9.64 22.07 28.19
C ASP A 706 -8.41 22.40 29.07
N PRO A 707 -8.32 21.88 30.30
CA PRO A 707 -7.23 22.19 31.20
C PRO A 707 -5.88 21.61 30.76
N ASN A 708 -5.86 20.65 29.82
CA ASN A 708 -4.62 19.98 29.41
C ASN A 708 -3.85 20.74 28.33
N ASP A 709 -4.56 21.39 27.40
CA ASP A 709 -3.94 22.09 26.27
C ASP A 709 -4.50 23.51 26.01
N GLY A 710 -5.49 23.95 26.80
CA GLY A 710 -6.09 25.28 26.70
C GLY A 710 -7.02 25.47 25.50
N ALA A 711 -7.39 24.39 24.78
CA ALA A 711 -8.32 24.48 23.66
C ALA A 711 -9.74 24.86 24.12
N TYR A 712 -10.45 25.61 23.29
CA TYR A 712 -11.82 26.04 23.56
C TYR A 712 -12.79 25.03 22.94
N GLU A 713 -13.61 24.38 23.73
CA GLU A 713 -14.72 23.55 23.24
C GLU A 713 -16.02 24.32 23.41
N ARG A 714 -16.73 24.58 22.30
CA ARG A 714 -18.05 25.23 22.35
C ARG A 714 -19.13 24.25 21.98
N THR A 715 -20.17 24.22 22.80
CA THR A 715 -21.41 23.49 22.52
C THR A 715 -22.48 24.50 22.08
N TYR A 716 -22.97 24.31 20.86
CA TYR A 716 -24.04 25.06 20.23
C TYR A 716 -25.32 24.24 20.31
N VAL A 717 -26.35 24.78 20.97
CA VAL A 717 -27.65 24.13 21.12
C VAL A 717 -28.67 24.80 20.20
N PHE A 718 -29.32 24.03 19.35
CA PHE A 718 -30.34 24.49 18.41
C PHE A 718 -31.70 23.90 18.79
N ASN A 719 -32.62 24.74 19.29
CA ASN A 719 -34.02 24.37 19.47
C ASN A 719 -34.81 24.89 18.26
N LEU A 720 -35.31 23.96 17.44
CA LEU A 720 -35.96 24.24 16.16
C LEU A 720 -37.48 24.36 16.34
N GLY A 721 -38.09 25.31 15.62
CA GLY A 721 -39.55 25.48 15.62
C GLY A 721 -40.33 24.37 14.90
N ALA A 722 -39.64 23.54 14.11
CA ALA A 722 -40.19 22.37 13.43
C ALA A 722 -39.12 21.27 13.37
N ALA A 723 -39.55 20.00 13.38
CA ALA A 723 -38.64 18.86 13.29
C ALA A 723 -37.99 18.80 11.89
N VAL A 724 -36.68 18.57 11.86
CA VAL A 724 -35.91 18.42 10.62
C VAL A 724 -35.41 16.99 10.48
N THR A 725 -35.40 16.48 9.25
CA THR A 725 -34.80 15.18 8.89
C THR A 725 -33.41 15.33 8.29
N GLN A 726 -33.08 16.53 7.77
CA GLN A 726 -31.81 16.81 7.13
C GLN A 726 -31.30 18.21 7.48
N TYR A 727 -29.99 18.33 7.68
CA TYR A 727 -29.32 19.61 7.91
C TYR A 727 -27.86 19.59 7.43
N ARG A 728 -27.25 20.77 7.33
CA ARG A 728 -25.79 20.95 7.28
C ARG A 728 -25.35 21.86 8.42
N VAL A 729 -24.10 21.74 8.83
CA VAL A 729 -23.49 22.66 9.80
C VAL A 729 -22.67 23.68 9.01
N LEU A 730 -22.87 24.96 9.32
CA LEU A 730 -22.07 26.08 8.83
C LEU A 730 -21.24 26.61 10.01
N THR A 731 -19.94 26.38 9.95
CA THR A 731 -18.97 26.87 10.92
C THR A 731 -18.28 28.10 10.36
N ARG A 732 -18.20 29.18 11.13
CA ARG A 732 -17.50 30.41 10.76
C ARG A 732 -16.48 30.77 11.83
N THR A 733 -15.26 31.06 11.39
CA THR A 733 -14.16 31.55 12.21
C THR A 733 -13.72 32.90 11.69
N ASP A 734 -13.43 33.85 12.57
CA ASP A 734 -12.93 35.18 12.22
C ASP A 734 -11.77 35.56 13.15
N THR A 735 -10.76 36.25 12.63
CA THR A 735 -9.65 36.87 13.38
C THR A 735 -9.52 38.33 13.01
N SER A 736 -9.17 39.20 13.96
CA SER A 736 -8.87 40.60 13.68
C SER A 736 -7.50 40.83 13.03
N THR A 737 -6.63 39.81 12.97
CA THR A 737 -5.32 39.88 12.33
C THR A 737 -4.91 38.55 11.71
N ASN A 738 -4.43 38.58 10.46
CA ASN A 738 -3.92 37.39 9.77
C ASN A 738 -2.62 36.82 10.38
N GLN A 739 -1.95 37.57 11.27
CA GLN A 739 -0.78 37.08 12.00
C GLN A 739 -1.15 36.11 13.13
N ARG A 740 -2.40 36.13 13.60
CA ARG A 740 -2.90 35.21 14.63
C ARG A 740 -4.08 34.46 14.05
N VAL A 741 -3.83 33.20 13.73
CA VAL A 741 -4.84 32.30 13.19
C VAL A 741 -5.11 31.19 14.20
N PHE A 742 -6.27 30.55 14.04
CA PHE A 742 -6.69 29.41 14.81
C PHE A 742 -7.46 28.46 13.89
N HIS A 743 -7.74 27.26 14.35
CA HIS A 743 -8.44 26.27 13.54
C HIS A 743 -9.48 25.51 14.37
N VAL A 744 -10.42 24.88 13.68
CA VAL A 744 -11.33 23.90 14.29
C VAL A 744 -10.68 22.53 14.17
N GLY A 745 -10.29 21.95 15.31
CA GLY A 745 -9.66 20.63 15.35
C GLY A 745 -10.68 19.56 14.96
N TRP A 746 -11.80 19.47 15.67
CA TRP A 746 -12.85 18.51 15.36
C TRP A 746 -14.24 19.08 15.59
N GLN A 747 -15.21 18.43 14.96
CA GLN A 747 -16.63 18.71 15.13
C GLN A 747 -17.35 17.40 15.50
N LYS A 748 -18.23 17.47 16.50
CA LYS A 748 -19.15 16.39 16.86
C LYS A 748 -20.55 16.94 16.87
N ASP A 749 -21.52 16.17 16.43
CA ASP A 749 -22.91 16.61 16.46
C ASP A 749 -23.87 15.46 16.73
N TYR A 750 -24.97 15.76 17.41
CA TYR A 750 -26.02 14.79 17.70
C TYR A 750 -27.40 15.43 17.72
N ALA A 751 -28.41 14.62 17.38
CA ALA A 751 -29.82 14.97 17.46
C ALA A 751 -30.48 14.31 18.69
N LEU A 752 -31.44 15.01 19.30
CA LEU A 752 -32.21 14.54 20.46
C LEU A 752 -33.69 14.36 20.16
#